data_AF-A0A961YRR4-F1
#
_entry.id   AF-A0A961YRR4-F1
#
_cell.length_a   1.000
_cell.length_b   1.000
_cell.length_c   1.000
_cell.angle_alpha   90.00
_cell.angle_beta   90.00
_cell.angle_gamma   90.00
#
_symmetry.space_group_name_H-M   'P 1'
#
loop_
_entity.id
_entity.type
_entity.pdbx_description
1 polymer ?
#
loop_
_entity_poly.entity_id
_entity_poly.type
_entity_poly.pdbx_seq_one_letter_code
_entity_poly.pdbx_strand_id
1 'polypeptide(L)'
;MARASSPANAGAAAADDRAPGYDAFISYSQRGDKAVARALRTVIQTIGKPWWKVRSLNVFLDATSLSAAPSLWQGIEEKLDRSRYLILLASREAAESKWVDKEVSHFIATKGIDQLLIALTDGDLAWNDEARDFGPSEALPLPPCLRGRFAEEPLWVDLRAFRADPSSATGKNQAFLHAALDLAATIRGVEKADLYSEEVRRQRRSLRLAYGVAVVVAALGVGAGIAAWFAVRNEERATAEAERAVRNFEIAKGTVDDVVFDIAQGLREIEGMRIENVHTILTRVEEAVSRLSDAAADDTDIMRSRGAMLGEFGDTYLAAGDRTRAMESYSQALAIARDLAATDPGNTLWQDDIWVDLSKIGDIELERENLDAARKAFEEALATVSRLRAIDPEKTSWWRGEALMHGRIGRVRFATNDFAGTLEAEEQSLGLHRALSATDPENTLWQRDIATVLEVIAAAKEETGDLPGATAALTESVGIGRKLHEDDPGNALRWRDVALRLLRLGDLDVKLGHTAAALAAWQESVDIARHLTSIDPENAVWLHDLSVGLDRVAGVRLTTGNARAAVDGYQESLDILRKLAALDPQDPDLQQEVAGALGRVGDARLALGDLAGALAAYEEQAALTAGLLERWPGDTDLQDILLVAWIKAGDARSQTGDSARALSAYEEALKAAHALLKVAPDHILWRNNAAEALERIGGLKRDTDEAGAVAAYEEALVLRRSLAATEPDQPERHRAIVANLEQLGYLKARSGDGNGAVAAMEEMVAAGRDLVRLLPDSEEEAIQLAGNLDRLANLKMAMNDPPGALAAWREKLDLVRALFVARPDDAARRRNLAGAWADVAWGGLFTGDLADSEAASREAIALEPGETAFLVKLAHVLMLTGRIEAADAIYLGQRGTMLGDRRWEEVVLDDFHALRSKNVDHPHMAEIERIFASPDPVPAEPAAAE
;
A
#
# COMPACT_ATOMS: atom_id res chain seq x y z
N MET A 1 36.34 -53.88 -64.80
CA MET A 1 35.06 -54.59 -65.07
C MET A 1 34.02 -53.99 -64.12
N ALA A 2 33.24 -53.01 -64.58
CA ALA A 2 31.81 -53.10 -64.92
C ALA A 2 30.92 -53.06 -63.66
N ARG A 3 29.94 -52.16 -63.42
CA ARG A 3 29.12 -51.20 -64.21
C ARG A 3 28.60 -50.11 -63.23
N ALA A 4 28.57 -48.81 -63.60
CA ALA A 4 27.40 -48.02 -64.05
C ALA A 4 26.31 -47.76 -62.96
N SER A 5 25.59 -46.64 -62.79
CA SER A 5 25.52 -45.28 -63.36
C SER A 5 24.35 -44.54 -62.65
N SER A 6 24.53 -43.24 -62.40
CA SER A 6 23.61 -42.12 -61.98
C SER A 6 22.09 -42.21 -62.34
N PRO A 7 21.16 -41.38 -61.77
CA PRO A 7 21.23 -39.90 -61.86
C PRO A 7 20.67 -39.07 -60.67
N ALA A 8 20.79 -37.75 -60.84
CA ALA A 8 20.59 -36.66 -59.91
C ALA A 8 19.17 -36.05 -59.88
N ASN A 9 18.91 -35.35 -58.77
CA ASN A 9 18.20 -34.06 -58.60
C ASN A 9 16.68 -33.96 -58.91
N ALA A 10 15.87 -33.62 -57.87
CA ALA A 10 14.83 -32.58 -57.91
C ALA A 10 14.06 -32.52 -56.58
N GLY A 11 13.87 -31.31 -56.03
CA GLY A 11 12.82 -31.05 -55.03
C GLY A 11 13.27 -30.51 -53.67
N ALA A 12 14.10 -29.47 -53.65
CA ALA A 12 14.04 -28.50 -52.57
C ALA A 12 12.65 -27.84 -52.61
N ALA A 13 11.71 -28.37 -51.81
CA ALA A 13 10.45 -27.72 -51.52
C ALA A 13 10.67 -26.79 -50.33
N ALA A 14 10.43 -25.51 -50.55
CA ALA A 14 10.49 -24.42 -49.61
C ALA A 14 9.88 -24.80 -48.24
N ALA A 15 10.62 -24.53 -47.17
CA ALA A 15 10.05 -24.38 -45.85
C ALA A 15 9.05 -23.21 -45.91
N ASP A 16 7.77 -23.54 -45.81
CA ASP A 16 6.67 -22.59 -45.75
C ASP A 16 6.72 -21.87 -44.39
N ASP A 17 7.12 -20.61 -44.43
CA ASP A 17 7.29 -19.70 -43.30
C ASP A 17 5.90 -19.19 -42.83
N ARG A 18 5.08 -20.10 -42.28
CA ARG A 18 3.74 -19.79 -41.74
C ARG A 18 3.70 -19.98 -40.24
N ALA A 19 3.22 -18.96 -39.53
CA ALA A 19 2.94 -19.00 -38.09
C ALA A 19 2.14 -20.26 -37.69
N PRO A 20 2.38 -20.86 -36.49
CA PRO A 20 1.83 -22.17 -36.13
C PRO A 20 0.29 -22.21 -36.15
N GLY A 21 -0.30 -23.27 -36.72
CA GLY A 21 -1.76 -23.52 -36.73
C GLY A 21 -2.33 -23.98 -35.38
N TYR A 22 -3.66 -24.04 -35.25
CA TYR A 22 -4.36 -24.45 -34.01
C TYR A 22 -4.87 -25.89 -34.10
N ASP A 23 -4.79 -26.63 -33.00
CA ASP A 23 -5.27 -28.01 -32.92
C ASP A 23 -6.77 -28.09 -32.69
N ALA A 24 -7.33 -27.16 -31.91
CA ALA A 24 -8.77 -27.04 -31.72
C ALA A 24 -9.18 -25.59 -31.43
N PHE A 25 -10.40 -25.24 -31.78
CA PHE A 25 -11.06 -23.97 -31.45
C PHE A 25 -12.23 -24.26 -30.50
N ILE A 26 -12.33 -23.57 -29.37
CA ILE A 26 -13.49 -23.70 -28.47
C ILE A 26 -14.50 -22.59 -28.76
N SER A 27 -15.69 -22.96 -29.23
CA SER A 27 -16.85 -22.06 -29.39
C SER A 27 -17.82 -22.26 -28.22
N TYR A 28 -18.24 -21.17 -27.57
CA TYR A 28 -19.00 -21.24 -26.32
C TYR A 28 -19.83 -19.97 -26.08
N SER A 29 -20.83 -20.06 -25.19
CA SER A 29 -21.56 -18.88 -24.73
C SER A 29 -20.82 -18.15 -23.60
N GLN A 30 -20.55 -16.85 -23.81
CA GLN A 30 -19.92 -16.01 -22.79
C GLN A 30 -20.79 -15.82 -21.53
N ARG A 31 -22.11 -16.04 -21.62
CA ARG A 31 -23.06 -15.79 -20.51
C ARG A 31 -23.05 -16.89 -19.43
N GLY A 32 -22.42 -18.04 -19.67
CA GLY A 32 -22.42 -19.15 -18.70
C GLY A 32 -21.30 -20.17 -18.82
N ASP A 33 -20.66 -20.31 -19.99
CA ASP A 33 -19.71 -21.40 -20.23
C ASP A 33 -18.23 -20.97 -20.07
N LYS A 34 -17.96 -19.67 -19.84
CA LYS A 34 -16.61 -19.07 -19.87
C LYS A 34 -15.61 -19.73 -18.91
N ALA A 35 -16.04 -20.01 -17.68
CA ALA A 35 -15.16 -20.60 -16.66
C ALA A 35 -14.78 -22.05 -17.02
N VAL A 36 -15.76 -22.86 -17.44
CA VAL A 36 -15.53 -24.24 -17.89
C VAL A 36 -14.71 -24.29 -19.19
N ALA A 37 -14.93 -23.35 -20.11
CA ALA A 37 -14.14 -23.24 -21.35
C ALA A 37 -12.66 -22.99 -21.07
N ARG A 38 -12.36 -22.11 -20.11
CA ARG A 38 -10.98 -21.84 -19.67
C ARG A 38 -10.36 -23.05 -18.98
N ALA A 39 -11.08 -23.67 -18.06
CA ALA A 39 -10.65 -24.89 -17.38
C ALA A 39 -10.34 -26.02 -18.37
N LEU A 40 -11.25 -26.26 -19.32
CA LEU A 40 -11.12 -27.28 -20.34
C LEU A 40 -9.92 -27.01 -21.25
N ARG A 41 -9.73 -25.76 -21.69
CA ARG A 41 -8.54 -25.35 -22.45
C ARG A 41 -7.26 -25.67 -21.68
N THR A 42 -7.15 -25.25 -20.42
CA THR A 42 -5.96 -25.45 -19.60
C THR A 42 -5.64 -26.94 -19.41
N VAL A 43 -6.65 -27.76 -19.14
CA VAL A 43 -6.45 -29.21 -18.97
C VAL A 43 -6.06 -29.87 -20.29
N ILE A 44 -6.75 -29.59 -21.40
CA ILE A 44 -6.41 -30.17 -22.72
C ILE A 44 -5.00 -29.76 -23.19
N GLN A 45 -4.57 -28.53 -22.91
CA GLN A 45 -3.23 -28.04 -23.29
C GLN A 45 -2.09 -28.64 -22.45
N THR A 46 -2.40 -29.20 -21.27
CA THR A 46 -1.42 -29.78 -20.34
C THR A 46 -1.37 -31.31 -20.40
N ILE A 47 -2.45 -31.99 -20.83
CA ILE A 47 -2.51 -33.45 -21.00
C ILE A 47 -1.38 -33.95 -21.93
N GLY A 48 -0.61 -34.94 -21.50
CA GLY A 48 0.40 -35.64 -22.32
C GLY A 48 1.53 -34.74 -22.86
N LYS A 49 2.01 -33.78 -22.07
CA LYS A 49 3.08 -32.81 -22.43
C LYS A 49 4.51 -33.39 -22.20
N PRO A 50 5.39 -33.39 -23.22
CA PRO A 50 6.83 -33.57 -23.03
C PRO A 50 7.48 -32.35 -22.34
N TRP A 51 8.50 -32.57 -21.52
CA TRP A 51 9.09 -31.53 -20.64
C TRP A 51 9.68 -30.31 -21.38
N TRP A 52 10.04 -30.45 -22.67
CA TRP A 52 10.62 -29.37 -23.49
C TRP A 52 9.60 -28.60 -24.36
N LYS A 53 8.30 -28.91 -24.29
CA LYS A 53 7.27 -28.19 -25.08
C LYS A 53 6.40 -27.33 -24.19
N VAL A 54 6.20 -26.06 -24.58
CA VAL A 54 5.37 -25.11 -23.81
C VAL A 54 3.93 -25.62 -23.64
N ARG A 55 3.35 -26.26 -24.66
CA ARG A 55 2.00 -26.88 -24.67
C ARG A 55 1.96 -28.15 -25.54
N SER A 56 1.08 -29.09 -25.23
CA SER A 56 0.93 -30.36 -25.97
C SER A 56 -0.06 -30.28 -27.14
N LEU A 57 -1.13 -29.50 -26.99
CA LEU A 57 -2.06 -29.08 -28.03
C LEU A 57 -2.19 -27.56 -28.03
N ASN A 58 -2.31 -26.94 -29.19
CA ASN A 58 -2.57 -25.52 -29.37
C ASN A 58 -4.07 -25.27 -29.51
N VAL A 59 -4.78 -25.17 -28.38
CA VAL A 59 -6.22 -24.90 -28.34
C VAL A 59 -6.49 -23.40 -28.27
N PHE A 60 -7.19 -22.84 -29.25
CA PHE A 60 -7.65 -21.45 -29.24
C PHE A 60 -8.98 -21.32 -28.49
N LEU A 61 -9.09 -20.27 -27.67
CA LEU A 61 -10.32 -19.88 -26.99
C LEU A 61 -10.47 -18.38 -27.17
N ASP A 62 -11.55 -17.94 -27.82
CA ASP A 62 -11.81 -16.52 -27.95
C ASP A 62 -12.18 -15.92 -26.58
N ALA A 63 -11.55 -14.80 -26.24
CA ALA A 63 -11.76 -14.07 -24.99
C ALA A 63 -12.40 -12.69 -25.20
N THR A 64 -12.73 -12.31 -26.44
CA THR A 64 -13.21 -10.97 -26.77
C THR A 64 -14.73 -10.87 -26.83
N SER A 65 -15.30 -9.86 -26.15
CA SER A 65 -16.70 -9.48 -26.29
C SER A 65 -16.88 -8.76 -27.64
N LEU A 66 -17.54 -9.41 -28.59
CA LEU A 66 -17.82 -8.83 -29.91
C LEU A 66 -18.83 -7.67 -29.80
N SER A 67 -18.33 -6.43 -29.72
CA SER A 67 -19.08 -5.23 -30.09
C SER A 67 -18.55 -4.64 -31.41
N ALA A 68 -19.35 -4.82 -32.46
CA ALA A 68 -19.51 -3.94 -33.62
C ALA A 68 -18.31 -3.54 -34.53
N ALA A 69 -17.24 -4.33 -34.64
CA ALA A 69 -16.20 -4.10 -35.67
C ALA A 69 -16.21 -5.20 -36.77
N PRO A 70 -16.44 -4.87 -38.06
CA PRO A 70 -16.40 -5.83 -39.18
C PRO A 70 -15.05 -6.55 -39.38
N SER A 71 -13.95 -5.95 -38.91
CA SER A 71 -12.59 -6.50 -39.01
C SER A 71 -12.30 -7.63 -38.01
N LEU A 72 -13.05 -7.73 -36.91
CA LEU A 72 -12.83 -8.77 -35.90
C LEU A 72 -13.28 -10.15 -36.40
N TRP A 73 -14.35 -10.19 -37.19
CA TRP A 73 -14.89 -11.45 -37.73
C TRP A 73 -13.92 -12.11 -38.71
N GLN A 74 -13.25 -11.34 -39.58
CA GLN A 74 -12.21 -11.87 -40.47
C GLN A 74 -11.06 -12.53 -39.68
N GLY A 75 -10.70 -11.98 -38.52
CA GLY A 75 -9.69 -12.58 -37.64
C GLY A 75 -10.15 -13.86 -36.95
N ILE A 76 -11.45 -14.02 -36.69
CA ILE A 76 -12.02 -15.26 -36.16
C ILE A 76 -12.14 -16.31 -37.27
N GLU A 77 -12.59 -15.93 -38.47
CA GLU A 77 -12.62 -16.80 -39.66
C GLU A 77 -11.23 -17.38 -39.95
N GLU A 78 -10.18 -16.54 -39.94
CA GLU A 78 -8.81 -17.01 -40.16
C GLU A 78 -8.38 -18.04 -39.11
N LYS A 79 -8.75 -17.83 -37.83
CA LYS A 79 -8.41 -18.76 -36.75
C LYS A 79 -9.23 -20.05 -36.79
N LEU A 80 -10.50 -19.97 -37.18
CA LEU A 80 -11.35 -21.14 -37.42
C LEU A 80 -10.81 -21.97 -38.58
N ASP A 81 -10.45 -21.34 -39.69
CA ASP A 81 -9.88 -22.00 -40.87
C ASP A 81 -8.52 -22.65 -40.58
N ARG A 82 -7.76 -22.08 -39.64
CA ARG A 82 -6.48 -22.61 -39.14
C ARG A 82 -6.61 -23.64 -38.02
N SER A 83 -7.83 -23.91 -37.54
CA SER A 83 -8.10 -24.91 -36.50
C SER A 83 -8.45 -26.26 -37.11
N ARG A 84 -7.90 -27.35 -36.54
CA ARG A 84 -8.18 -28.72 -37.03
C ARG A 84 -9.49 -29.30 -36.49
N TYR A 85 -9.89 -28.92 -35.29
CA TYR A 85 -11.16 -29.33 -34.66
C TYR A 85 -11.90 -28.12 -34.09
N LEU A 86 -13.21 -28.23 -33.94
CA LEU A 86 -14.03 -27.28 -33.17
C LEU A 86 -14.67 -28.02 -31.99
N ILE A 87 -14.45 -27.52 -30.78
CA ILE A 87 -15.15 -27.98 -29.57
C ILE A 87 -16.27 -26.98 -29.29
N LEU A 88 -17.51 -27.41 -29.41
CA LEU A 88 -18.70 -26.65 -29.07
C LEU A 88 -19.08 -26.91 -27.61
N LEU A 89 -19.07 -25.88 -26.77
CA LEU A 89 -19.73 -25.95 -25.46
C LEU A 89 -21.24 -25.76 -25.65
N ALA A 90 -21.96 -26.88 -25.64
CA ALA A 90 -23.39 -26.95 -25.91
C ALA A 90 -24.19 -26.54 -24.68
N SER A 91 -24.95 -25.46 -24.82
CA SER A 91 -25.83 -24.90 -23.81
C SER A 91 -27.05 -24.23 -24.44
N ARG A 92 -28.09 -23.94 -23.66
CA ARG A 92 -29.25 -23.18 -24.14
C ARG A 92 -28.83 -21.80 -24.67
N GLU A 93 -27.89 -21.14 -23.98
CA GLU A 93 -27.39 -19.83 -24.41
C GLU A 93 -26.48 -19.91 -25.65
N ALA A 94 -25.73 -21.00 -25.81
CA ALA A 94 -24.96 -21.24 -27.04
C ALA A 94 -25.89 -21.48 -28.23
N ALA A 95 -27.01 -22.20 -28.04
CA ALA A 95 -28.01 -22.43 -29.07
C ALA A 95 -28.73 -21.14 -29.53
N GLU A 96 -28.95 -20.18 -28.63
CA GLU A 96 -29.54 -18.88 -28.95
C GLU A 96 -28.52 -17.85 -29.50
N SER A 97 -27.22 -18.15 -29.39
CA SER A 97 -26.16 -17.22 -29.79
C SER A 97 -25.97 -17.22 -31.31
N LYS A 98 -26.31 -16.08 -31.93
CA LYS A 98 -26.04 -15.83 -33.37
C LYS A 98 -24.56 -15.97 -33.74
N TRP A 99 -23.65 -15.73 -32.80
CA TRP A 99 -22.21 -15.80 -33.05
C TRP A 99 -21.70 -17.23 -33.01
N VAL A 100 -22.12 -18.02 -32.01
CA VAL A 100 -21.79 -19.46 -31.94
C VAL A 100 -22.36 -20.16 -33.18
N ASP A 101 -23.61 -19.86 -33.56
CA ASP A 101 -24.21 -20.42 -34.77
C ASP A 101 -23.43 -20.05 -36.05
N LYS A 102 -22.90 -18.81 -36.12
CA LYS A 102 -22.09 -18.36 -37.25
C LYS A 102 -20.70 -19.03 -37.28
N GLU A 103 -20.05 -19.19 -36.13
CA GLU A 103 -18.74 -19.86 -36.01
C GLU A 103 -18.84 -21.34 -36.38
N VAL A 104 -19.85 -22.02 -35.84
CA VAL A 104 -20.13 -23.44 -36.13
C VAL A 104 -20.51 -23.62 -37.60
N SER A 105 -21.37 -22.74 -38.14
CA SER A 105 -21.73 -22.77 -39.57
C SER A 105 -20.52 -22.58 -40.49
N HIS A 106 -19.65 -21.61 -40.16
CA HIS A 106 -18.42 -21.36 -40.92
C HIS A 106 -17.48 -22.56 -40.88
N PHE A 107 -17.24 -23.10 -39.69
CA PHE A 107 -16.36 -24.26 -39.52
C PHE A 107 -16.86 -25.49 -40.26
N ILE A 108 -18.16 -25.79 -40.20
CA ILE A 108 -18.73 -26.94 -40.93
C ILE A 108 -18.64 -26.74 -42.44
N ALA A 109 -18.82 -25.51 -42.93
CA ALA A 109 -18.68 -25.21 -44.34
C ALA A 109 -17.24 -25.40 -44.86
N THR A 110 -16.23 -25.17 -44.01
CA THR A 110 -14.81 -25.24 -44.42
C THR A 110 -14.11 -26.56 -44.06
N LYS A 111 -14.49 -27.22 -42.96
CA LYS A 111 -13.84 -28.42 -42.42
C LYS A 111 -14.71 -29.67 -42.35
N GLY A 112 -16.03 -29.52 -42.45
CA GLY A 112 -17.00 -30.60 -42.30
C GLY A 112 -17.39 -30.88 -40.85
N ILE A 113 -18.49 -31.63 -40.66
CA ILE A 113 -19.08 -31.89 -39.34
C ILE A 113 -18.30 -32.94 -38.52
N ASP A 114 -17.50 -33.80 -39.17
CA ASP A 114 -16.76 -34.87 -38.51
C ASP A 114 -15.62 -34.37 -37.61
N GLN A 115 -15.23 -33.09 -37.75
CA GLN A 115 -14.22 -32.41 -36.93
C GLN A 115 -14.85 -31.54 -35.82
N LEU A 116 -16.16 -31.66 -35.61
CA LEU A 116 -16.91 -31.02 -34.53
C LEU A 116 -17.02 -31.97 -33.32
N LEU A 117 -16.61 -31.50 -32.16
CA LEU A 117 -16.75 -32.19 -30.88
C LEU A 117 -17.71 -31.40 -29.98
N ILE A 118 -18.53 -32.11 -29.20
CA ILE A 118 -19.54 -31.47 -28.36
C ILE A 118 -19.18 -31.66 -26.88
N ALA A 119 -19.30 -30.61 -26.09
CA ALA A 119 -19.18 -30.67 -24.64
C ALA A 119 -20.43 -30.02 -24.03
N LEU A 120 -21.32 -30.85 -23.49
CA LEU A 120 -22.60 -30.42 -22.95
C LEU A 120 -22.38 -29.72 -21.60
N THR A 121 -22.66 -28.43 -21.52
CA THR A 121 -22.50 -27.62 -20.31
C THR A 121 -23.83 -27.22 -19.69
N ASP A 122 -24.92 -27.15 -20.45
CA ASP A 122 -26.29 -26.97 -19.94
C ASP A 122 -27.34 -27.56 -20.89
N GLY A 123 -28.51 -27.94 -20.35
CA GLY A 123 -29.58 -28.62 -21.08
C GLY A 123 -29.43 -30.14 -21.15
N ASP A 124 -30.28 -30.76 -21.96
CA ASP A 124 -30.31 -32.21 -22.16
C ASP A 124 -30.07 -32.54 -23.62
N LEU A 125 -29.12 -33.45 -23.84
CA LEU A 125 -28.76 -33.96 -25.15
C LEU A 125 -29.05 -35.47 -25.17
N ALA A 126 -29.92 -35.90 -26.08
CA ALA A 126 -30.29 -37.30 -26.23
C ALA A 126 -30.33 -37.65 -27.72
N TRP A 127 -29.51 -38.63 -28.11
CA TRP A 127 -29.43 -39.12 -29.48
C TRP A 127 -30.69 -39.94 -29.83
N ASN A 128 -31.22 -39.74 -31.04
CA ASN A 128 -32.32 -40.52 -31.58
C ASN A 128 -31.85 -41.30 -32.82
N ASP A 129 -31.69 -42.61 -32.67
CA ASP A 129 -31.22 -43.51 -33.73
C ASP A 129 -32.15 -43.55 -34.96
N GLU A 130 -33.47 -43.37 -34.78
CA GLU A 130 -34.44 -43.37 -35.89
C GLU A 130 -34.36 -42.07 -36.71
N ALA A 131 -34.16 -40.95 -36.04
CA ALA A 131 -34.01 -39.63 -36.68
C ALA A 131 -32.59 -39.35 -37.19
N ARG A 132 -31.60 -40.15 -36.74
CA ARG A 132 -30.16 -39.91 -36.91
C ARG A 132 -29.77 -38.48 -36.54
N ASP A 133 -30.36 -37.98 -35.47
CA ASP A 133 -30.14 -36.64 -34.96
C ASP A 133 -30.47 -36.59 -33.48
N PHE A 134 -30.09 -35.50 -32.81
CA PHE A 134 -30.54 -35.25 -31.43
C PHE A 134 -32.04 -34.92 -31.42
N GLY A 135 -32.79 -35.52 -30.49
CA GLY A 135 -34.26 -35.53 -30.53
C GLY A 135 -34.93 -34.13 -30.56
N PRO A 136 -36.17 -34.01 -31.06
CA PRO A 136 -36.87 -32.73 -31.15
C PRO A 136 -37.29 -32.24 -29.76
N SER A 137 -36.44 -31.42 -29.15
CA SER A 137 -36.71 -30.70 -27.90
C SER A 137 -36.78 -29.20 -28.18
N GLU A 138 -37.80 -28.51 -27.66
CA GLU A 138 -37.89 -27.04 -27.71
C GLU A 138 -36.67 -26.36 -27.06
N ALA A 139 -35.93 -27.09 -26.21
CA ALA A 139 -34.75 -26.61 -25.48
C ALA A 139 -33.45 -27.36 -25.86
N LEU A 140 -33.31 -27.80 -27.12
CA LEU A 140 -32.09 -28.47 -27.58
C LEU A 140 -30.88 -27.52 -27.46
N PRO A 141 -29.82 -27.87 -26.69
CA PRO A 141 -28.67 -27.00 -26.42
C PRO A 141 -27.66 -26.97 -27.59
N LEU A 142 -28.15 -27.03 -28.83
CA LEU A 142 -27.34 -26.99 -30.06
C LEU A 142 -27.78 -25.83 -30.97
N PRO A 143 -26.81 -25.11 -31.58
CA PRO A 143 -27.09 -24.10 -32.60
C PRO A 143 -27.97 -24.64 -33.74
N PRO A 144 -28.92 -23.82 -34.27
CA PRO A 144 -29.81 -24.23 -35.35
C PRO A 144 -29.11 -24.82 -36.58
N CYS A 145 -27.89 -24.38 -36.90
CA CYS A 145 -27.13 -24.88 -38.04
C CYS A 145 -26.76 -26.38 -37.96
N LEU A 146 -26.78 -26.98 -36.77
CA LEU A 146 -26.45 -28.40 -36.54
C LEU A 146 -27.65 -29.34 -36.70
N ARG A 147 -28.88 -28.82 -36.64
CA ARG A 147 -30.10 -29.65 -36.69
C ARG A 147 -30.21 -30.36 -38.04
N GLY A 148 -30.36 -31.67 -38.01
CA GLY A 148 -30.51 -32.55 -39.17
C GLY A 148 -29.24 -32.77 -39.99
N ARG A 149 -28.05 -32.48 -39.43
CA ARG A 149 -26.77 -32.55 -40.15
C ARG A 149 -25.88 -33.73 -39.78
N PHE A 150 -26.16 -34.43 -38.69
CA PHE A 150 -25.38 -35.59 -38.27
C PHE A 150 -25.73 -36.83 -39.08
N ALA A 151 -24.74 -37.68 -39.39
CA ALA A 151 -24.94 -38.96 -40.06
C ALA A 151 -25.00 -40.14 -39.06
N GLU A 152 -24.30 -39.99 -37.94
CA GLU A 152 -24.17 -40.89 -36.80
C GLU A 152 -23.94 -40.07 -35.52
N GLU A 153 -24.02 -40.69 -34.33
CA GLU A 153 -23.88 -39.97 -33.06
C GLU A 153 -22.46 -39.38 -32.93
N PRO A 154 -22.30 -38.05 -32.84
CA PRO A 154 -20.98 -37.43 -32.69
C PRO A 154 -20.44 -37.64 -31.28
N LEU A 155 -19.12 -37.57 -31.12
CA LEU A 155 -18.52 -37.61 -29.79
C LEU A 155 -18.98 -36.40 -28.97
N TRP A 156 -19.58 -36.68 -27.81
CA TRP A 156 -19.93 -35.65 -26.85
C TRP A 156 -19.58 -36.06 -25.42
N VAL A 157 -19.25 -35.06 -24.59
CA VAL A 157 -18.92 -35.24 -23.17
C VAL A 157 -19.83 -34.40 -22.29
N ASP A 158 -20.15 -34.88 -21.09
CA ASP A 158 -20.98 -34.15 -20.12
C ASP A 158 -20.09 -33.32 -19.17
N LEU A 159 -20.25 -32.00 -19.23
CA LEU A 159 -19.57 -31.03 -18.38
C LEU A 159 -20.53 -30.23 -17.48
N ARG A 160 -21.81 -30.60 -17.39
CA ARG A 160 -22.84 -29.83 -16.67
C ARG A 160 -22.52 -29.62 -15.20
N ALA A 161 -22.01 -30.65 -14.52
CA ALA A 161 -21.59 -30.57 -13.12
C ALA A 161 -20.49 -29.51 -12.89
N PHE A 162 -19.62 -29.31 -13.88
CA PHE A 162 -18.50 -28.37 -13.81
C PHE A 162 -18.89 -26.95 -14.22
N ARG A 163 -19.99 -26.78 -14.96
CA ARG A 163 -20.61 -25.45 -15.16
C ARG A 163 -21.27 -24.95 -13.87
N ALA A 164 -21.90 -25.85 -13.11
CA ALA A 164 -22.53 -25.52 -11.83
C ALA A 164 -21.50 -25.23 -10.71
N ASP A 165 -20.38 -25.95 -10.69
CA ASP A 165 -19.24 -25.69 -9.80
C ASP A 165 -17.91 -25.63 -10.60
N PRO A 166 -17.55 -24.46 -11.15
CA PRO A 166 -16.32 -24.28 -11.91
C PRO A 166 -15.03 -24.51 -11.12
N SER A 167 -15.06 -24.41 -9.79
CA SER A 167 -13.89 -24.65 -8.94
C SER A 167 -13.46 -26.13 -8.96
N SER A 168 -14.40 -27.03 -9.23
CA SER A 168 -14.16 -28.46 -9.37
C SER A 168 -13.64 -28.87 -10.76
N ALA A 169 -13.66 -27.95 -11.74
CA ALA A 169 -13.23 -28.15 -13.13
C ALA A 169 -11.69 -28.13 -13.26
N THR A 170 -11.00 -29.03 -12.57
CA THR A 170 -9.54 -29.10 -12.54
C THR A 170 -9.03 -30.45 -13.01
N GLY A 171 -7.76 -30.51 -13.44
CA GLY A 171 -7.10 -31.78 -13.78
C GLY A 171 -7.00 -32.78 -12.61
N LYS A 172 -7.29 -32.35 -11.36
CA LYS A 172 -7.36 -33.21 -10.17
C LYS A 172 -8.69 -33.97 -10.07
N ASN A 173 -9.77 -33.45 -10.67
CA ASN A 173 -11.08 -34.08 -10.66
C ASN A 173 -11.14 -35.15 -11.77
N GLN A 174 -11.28 -36.42 -11.38
CA GLN A 174 -11.22 -37.55 -12.31
C GLN A 174 -12.30 -37.49 -13.39
N ALA A 175 -13.52 -37.04 -13.05
CA ALA A 175 -14.61 -36.95 -14.02
C ALA A 175 -14.34 -35.86 -15.07
N PHE A 176 -13.82 -34.70 -14.66
CA PHE A 176 -13.44 -33.63 -15.57
C PHE A 176 -12.24 -34.03 -16.46
N LEU A 177 -11.24 -34.65 -15.85
CA LEU A 177 -10.06 -35.16 -16.56
C LEU A 177 -10.45 -36.20 -17.61
N HIS A 178 -11.36 -37.12 -17.30
CA HIS A 178 -11.84 -38.11 -18.26
C HIS A 178 -12.55 -37.49 -19.46
N ALA A 179 -13.41 -36.49 -19.24
CA ALA A 179 -14.07 -35.75 -20.33
C ALA A 179 -13.06 -34.96 -21.19
N ALA A 180 -12.07 -34.31 -20.56
CA ALA A 180 -11.01 -33.62 -21.29
C ALA A 180 -10.12 -34.59 -22.09
N LEU A 181 -9.86 -35.79 -21.56
CA LEU A 181 -9.11 -36.84 -22.25
C LEU A 181 -9.85 -37.40 -23.47
N ASP A 182 -11.17 -37.57 -23.41
CA ASP A 182 -11.98 -38.01 -24.56
C ASP A 182 -11.87 -37.03 -25.73
N LEU A 183 -11.94 -35.72 -25.44
CA LEU A 183 -11.75 -34.68 -26.44
C LEU A 183 -10.31 -34.63 -26.96
N ALA A 184 -9.31 -34.68 -26.07
CA ALA A 184 -7.89 -34.61 -26.43
C ALA A 184 -7.41 -35.84 -27.23
N ALA A 185 -7.93 -37.04 -26.91
CA ALA A 185 -7.67 -38.28 -27.64
C ALA A 185 -8.11 -38.18 -29.10
N THR A 186 -9.33 -37.67 -29.29
CA THR A 186 -9.94 -37.49 -30.61
C THR A 186 -9.20 -36.46 -31.46
N ILE A 187 -8.83 -35.32 -30.86
CA ILE A 187 -8.03 -34.28 -31.55
C ILE A 187 -6.66 -34.80 -32.00
N ARG A 188 -6.09 -35.76 -31.26
CA ARG A 188 -4.79 -36.36 -31.54
C ARG A 188 -4.84 -37.61 -32.42
N GLY A 189 -5.99 -38.26 -32.54
CA GLY A 189 -6.13 -39.56 -33.20
C GLY A 189 -5.44 -40.71 -32.46
N VAL A 190 -5.47 -40.70 -31.12
CA VAL A 190 -4.86 -41.74 -30.27
C VAL A 190 -5.92 -42.34 -29.33
N GLU A 191 -5.72 -43.57 -28.85
CA GLU A 191 -6.67 -44.18 -27.89
C GLU A 191 -6.64 -43.47 -26.53
N LYS A 192 -7.82 -43.27 -25.91
CA LYS A 192 -7.96 -42.68 -24.55
C LYS A 192 -7.09 -43.40 -23.52
N ALA A 193 -6.98 -44.73 -23.63
CA ALA A 193 -6.17 -45.55 -22.74
C ALA A 193 -4.68 -45.22 -22.84
N ASP A 194 -4.17 -44.83 -24.02
CA ASP A 194 -2.77 -44.44 -24.21
C ASP A 194 -2.45 -43.07 -23.58
N LEU A 195 -3.35 -42.09 -23.69
CA LEU A 195 -3.19 -40.78 -23.00
C LEU A 195 -3.37 -40.88 -21.48
N TYR A 196 -4.34 -41.67 -21.01
CA TYR A 196 -4.56 -41.90 -19.57
C TYR A 196 -3.39 -42.67 -18.95
N SER A 197 -2.86 -43.65 -19.69
CA SER A 197 -1.69 -44.41 -19.27
C SER A 197 -0.38 -43.65 -19.46
N GLU A 198 -0.28 -42.59 -20.28
CA GLU A 198 0.89 -41.69 -20.27
C GLU A 198 0.94 -40.84 -18.99
N GLU A 199 -0.19 -40.34 -18.50
CA GLU A 199 -0.29 -39.58 -17.25
C GLU A 199 -0.03 -40.48 -16.03
N VAL A 200 -0.68 -41.64 -15.97
CA VAL A 200 -0.46 -42.63 -14.90
C VAL A 200 0.91 -43.31 -15.04
N ARG A 201 1.45 -43.52 -16.25
CA ARG A 201 2.84 -44.00 -16.42
C ARG A 201 3.84 -42.92 -16.07
N ARG A 202 3.57 -41.62 -16.14
CA ARG A 202 4.52 -40.58 -15.69
C ARG A 202 4.63 -40.57 -14.17
N GLN A 203 3.51 -40.51 -13.46
CA GLN A 203 3.49 -40.54 -11.99
C GLN A 203 3.99 -41.89 -11.44
N ARG A 204 3.65 -43.02 -12.10
CA ARG A 204 4.17 -44.33 -11.71
C ARG A 204 5.56 -44.64 -12.26
N ARG A 205 6.03 -44.08 -13.37
CA ARG A 205 7.43 -44.25 -13.82
C ARG A 205 8.35 -43.41 -12.98
N SER A 206 8.02 -42.16 -12.63
CA SER A 206 8.87 -41.38 -11.72
C SER A 206 8.95 -42.04 -10.34
N LEU A 207 7.81 -42.52 -9.80
CA LEU A 207 7.81 -43.30 -8.56
C LEU A 207 8.48 -44.68 -8.71
N ARG A 208 8.27 -45.44 -9.80
CA ARG A 208 8.93 -46.74 -10.00
C ARG A 208 10.40 -46.64 -10.42
N LEU A 209 10.83 -45.53 -11.01
CA LEU A 209 12.24 -45.22 -11.26
C LEU A 209 12.89 -44.80 -9.94
N ALA A 210 12.30 -43.88 -9.17
CA ALA A 210 12.81 -43.53 -7.83
C ALA A 210 12.82 -44.75 -6.88
N TYR A 211 11.73 -45.53 -6.80
CA TYR A 211 11.69 -46.77 -6.01
C TYR A 211 12.56 -47.89 -6.59
N GLY A 212 12.62 -48.03 -7.91
CA GLY A 212 13.41 -49.06 -8.59
C GLY A 212 14.91 -48.81 -8.43
N VAL A 213 15.31 -47.54 -8.47
CA VAL A 213 16.69 -47.11 -8.29
C VAL A 213 17.08 -47.12 -6.80
N ALA A 214 16.20 -46.70 -5.88
CA ALA A 214 16.43 -46.90 -4.43
C ALA A 214 16.53 -48.39 -4.03
N VAL A 215 15.77 -49.28 -4.69
CA VAL A 215 15.91 -50.74 -4.53
C VAL A 215 17.23 -51.25 -5.10
N VAL A 216 17.71 -50.70 -6.22
CA VAL A 216 19.04 -51.03 -6.79
C VAL A 216 20.17 -50.56 -5.87
N VAL A 217 20.12 -49.32 -5.35
CA VAL A 217 21.09 -48.79 -4.38
C VAL A 217 21.09 -49.60 -3.08
N ALA A 218 19.91 -49.96 -2.56
CA ALA A 218 19.79 -50.84 -1.39
C ALA A 218 20.33 -52.26 -1.66
N ALA A 219 20.12 -52.81 -2.85
CA ALA A 219 20.66 -54.11 -3.25
C ALA A 219 22.19 -54.09 -3.42
N LEU A 220 22.74 -52.99 -3.94
CA LEU A 220 24.19 -52.77 -4.06
C LEU A 220 24.85 -52.62 -2.68
N GLY A 221 24.24 -51.87 -1.75
CA GLY A 221 24.72 -51.74 -0.37
C GLY A 221 24.70 -53.07 0.41
N VAL A 222 23.65 -53.88 0.24
CA VAL A 222 23.57 -55.22 0.84
C VAL A 222 24.60 -56.17 0.22
N GLY A 223 24.81 -56.11 -1.11
CA GLY A 223 25.83 -56.89 -1.80
C GLY A 223 27.25 -56.57 -1.34
N ALA A 224 27.56 -55.29 -1.15
CA ALA A 224 28.86 -54.82 -0.65
C ALA A 224 29.09 -55.22 0.82
N GLY A 225 28.07 -55.10 1.69
CA GLY A 225 28.16 -55.52 3.09
C GLY A 225 28.36 -57.04 3.25
N ILE A 226 27.71 -57.85 2.41
CA ILE A 226 27.91 -59.31 2.37
C ILE A 226 29.33 -59.66 1.87
N ALA A 227 29.83 -58.95 0.86
CA ALA A 227 31.19 -59.15 0.34
C ALA A 227 32.26 -58.77 1.38
N ALA A 228 32.09 -57.66 2.10
CA ALA A 228 32.98 -57.24 3.20
C ALA A 228 32.95 -58.23 4.37
N TRP A 229 31.77 -58.73 4.74
CA TRP A 229 31.60 -59.76 5.76
C TRP A 229 32.28 -61.09 5.39
N PHE A 230 32.20 -61.49 4.11
CA PHE A 230 32.90 -62.68 3.60
C PHE A 230 34.42 -62.48 3.52
N ALA A 231 34.89 -61.28 3.18
CA ALA A 231 36.31 -60.94 3.08
C ALA A 231 37.02 -60.96 4.44
N VAL A 232 36.35 -60.52 5.52
CA VAL A 232 36.89 -60.56 6.89
C VAL A 232 36.91 -61.99 7.46
N ARG A 233 36.14 -62.92 6.91
CA ARG A 233 35.92 -64.26 7.48
C ARG A 233 36.69 -65.41 6.81
N ASN A 234 37.31 -65.17 5.65
CA ASN A 234 38.03 -66.21 4.89
C ASN A 234 39.52 -65.85 4.74
N GLU A 235 40.37 -66.58 5.47
CA GLU A 235 41.82 -66.33 5.57
C GLU A 235 42.66 -66.83 4.37
N GLU A 236 42.11 -67.57 3.38
CA GLU A 236 42.95 -68.42 2.49
C GLU A 236 42.90 -68.19 0.95
N ARG A 237 42.19 -67.19 0.38
CA ARG A 237 42.11 -67.01 -1.11
C ARG A 237 42.18 -65.55 -1.61
N ALA A 238 43.23 -64.83 -1.22
CA ALA A 238 43.17 -63.38 -1.03
C ALA A 238 43.44 -62.40 -2.21
N THR A 239 43.69 -62.78 -3.47
CA THR A 239 44.10 -61.76 -4.49
C THR A 239 43.06 -61.44 -5.56
N ALA A 240 42.60 -62.42 -6.33
CA ALA A 240 41.68 -62.16 -7.45
C ALA A 240 40.25 -61.78 -7.00
N GLU A 241 39.80 -62.27 -5.84
CA GLU A 241 38.50 -61.94 -5.26
C GLU A 241 38.52 -60.61 -4.52
N ALA A 242 39.64 -60.25 -3.88
CA ALA A 242 39.85 -58.94 -3.28
C ALA A 242 39.87 -57.82 -4.34
N GLU A 243 40.56 -58.01 -5.46
CA GLU A 243 40.51 -57.04 -6.56
C GLU A 243 39.12 -56.91 -7.20
N ARG A 244 38.35 -58.00 -7.27
CA ARG A 244 36.95 -57.93 -7.75
C ARG A 244 36.04 -57.25 -6.73
N ALA A 245 36.26 -57.47 -5.44
CA ALA A 245 35.54 -56.78 -4.38
C ALA A 245 35.82 -55.28 -4.41
N VAL A 246 37.09 -54.87 -4.54
CA VAL A 246 37.49 -53.45 -4.68
C VAL A 246 36.91 -52.84 -5.96
N ARG A 247 37.01 -53.51 -7.11
CA ARG A 247 36.40 -53.00 -8.36
C ARG A 247 34.87 -52.91 -8.30
N ASN A 248 34.21 -53.91 -7.74
CA ASN A 248 32.74 -53.88 -7.56
C ASN A 248 32.32 -52.80 -6.56
N PHE A 249 33.16 -52.53 -5.57
CA PHE A 249 32.96 -51.47 -4.58
C PHE A 249 33.20 -50.08 -5.17
N GLU A 250 34.23 -49.88 -5.99
CA GLU A 250 34.47 -48.64 -6.75
C GLU A 250 33.35 -48.35 -7.76
N ILE A 251 32.85 -49.37 -8.47
CA ILE A 251 31.70 -49.24 -9.37
C ILE A 251 30.43 -48.91 -8.57
N ALA A 252 30.22 -49.54 -7.41
CA ALA A 252 29.09 -49.23 -6.54
C ALA A 252 29.17 -47.79 -6.00
N LYS A 253 30.37 -47.32 -5.60
CA LYS A 253 30.64 -45.95 -5.14
C LYS A 253 30.27 -44.92 -6.22
N GLY A 254 30.83 -45.01 -7.42
CA GLY A 254 30.51 -44.06 -8.51
C GLY A 254 29.05 -44.12 -8.98
N THR A 255 28.43 -45.31 -8.95
CA THR A 255 27.01 -45.45 -9.31
C THR A 255 26.10 -44.84 -8.26
N VAL A 256 26.46 -44.91 -6.98
CA VAL A 256 25.68 -44.31 -5.89
C VAL A 256 25.68 -42.79 -6.02
N ASP A 257 26.83 -42.16 -6.28
CA ASP A 257 26.92 -40.69 -6.33
C ASP A 257 26.06 -40.09 -7.44
N ASP A 258 26.17 -40.61 -8.67
CA ASP A 258 25.39 -40.13 -9.82
C ASP A 258 23.88 -40.36 -9.62
N VAL A 259 23.52 -41.54 -9.10
CA VAL A 259 22.12 -41.92 -8.88
C VAL A 259 21.45 -41.09 -7.79
N VAL A 260 22.15 -40.85 -6.69
CA VAL A 260 21.62 -40.08 -5.57
C VAL A 260 21.40 -38.63 -5.97
N PHE A 261 22.35 -38.05 -6.70
CA PHE A 261 22.26 -36.70 -7.21
C PHE A 261 21.07 -36.53 -8.18
N ASP A 262 20.93 -37.45 -9.15
CA ASP A 262 19.79 -37.47 -10.08
C ASP A 262 18.44 -37.63 -9.36
N ILE A 263 18.40 -38.43 -8.28
CA ILE A 263 17.18 -38.60 -7.46
C ILE A 263 16.86 -37.30 -6.72
N ALA A 264 17.82 -36.70 -6.03
CA ALA A 264 17.59 -35.48 -5.25
C ALA A 264 17.16 -34.31 -6.15
N GLN A 265 17.86 -34.09 -7.27
CA GLN A 265 17.47 -33.08 -8.26
C GLN A 265 16.11 -33.40 -8.90
N GLY A 266 15.91 -34.65 -9.32
CA GLY A 266 14.64 -35.09 -9.89
C GLY A 266 13.46 -34.92 -8.94
N LEU A 267 13.67 -34.99 -7.62
CA LEU A 267 12.64 -34.71 -6.62
C LEU A 267 12.36 -33.20 -6.46
N ARG A 268 13.39 -32.35 -6.55
CA ARG A 268 13.25 -30.88 -6.49
C ARG A 268 12.38 -30.32 -7.60
N GLU A 269 12.45 -30.89 -8.79
CA GLU A 269 11.71 -30.43 -9.98
C GLU A 269 10.23 -30.87 -10.00
N ILE A 270 9.79 -31.71 -9.06
CA ILE A 270 8.42 -32.22 -9.02
C ILE A 270 7.54 -31.31 -8.16
N GLU A 271 6.88 -30.37 -8.82
CA GLU A 271 5.86 -29.51 -8.19
C GLU A 271 4.68 -30.33 -7.64
N GLY A 272 4.30 -30.06 -6.38
CA GLY A 272 3.13 -30.66 -5.74
C GLY A 272 3.35 -32.06 -5.14
N MET A 273 4.59 -32.55 -5.06
CA MET A 273 4.89 -33.78 -4.31
C MET A 273 4.61 -33.58 -2.82
N ARG A 274 3.91 -34.54 -2.19
CA ARG A 274 3.73 -34.54 -0.73
C ARG A 274 5.07 -34.71 -0.04
N ILE A 275 5.31 -33.89 0.99
CA ILE A 275 6.56 -33.86 1.73
C ILE A 275 6.91 -35.22 2.35
N GLU A 276 5.89 -36.01 2.73
CA GLU A 276 6.07 -37.36 3.26
C GLU A 276 6.65 -38.34 2.22
N ASN A 277 6.34 -38.14 0.93
CA ASN A 277 6.88 -38.97 -0.14
C ASN A 277 8.35 -38.62 -0.42
N VAL A 278 8.68 -37.33 -0.45
CA VAL A 278 10.06 -36.84 -0.55
C VAL A 278 10.87 -37.45 0.58
N HIS A 279 10.41 -37.30 1.82
CA HIS A 279 11.06 -37.85 3.00
C HIS A 279 11.25 -39.38 2.91
N THR A 280 10.20 -40.14 2.56
CA THR A 280 10.27 -41.60 2.45
C THR A 280 11.31 -42.07 1.43
N ILE A 281 11.44 -41.36 0.31
CA ILE A 281 12.41 -41.70 -0.74
C ILE A 281 13.83 -41.38 -0.27
N LEU A 282 14.05 -40.17 0.24
CA LEU A 282 15.36 -39.72 0.70
C LEU A 282 15.88 -40.58 1.87
N THR A 283 15.04 -40.92 2.85
CA THR A 283 15.44 -41.80 3.97
C THR A 283 15.90 -43.19 3.51
N ARG A 284 15.25 -43.77 2.49
CA ARG A 284 15.69 -45.09 1.97
C ARG A 284 17.05 -45.02 1.29
N VAL A 285 17.31 -43.92 0.59
CA VAL A 285 18.60 -43.66 -0.03
C VAL A 285 19.66 -43.43 1.05
N GLU A 286 19.34 -42.62 2.06
CA GLU A 286 20.18 -42.36 3.23
C GLU A 286 20.60 -43.66 3.94
N GLU A 287 19.64 -44.55 4.22
CA GLU A 287 19.91 -45.83 4.87
C GLU A 287 20.87 -46.71 4.06
N ALA A 288 20.76 -46.70 2.74
CA ALA A 288 21.60 -47.50 1.87
C ALA A 288 23.04 -46.94 1.80
N VAL A 289 23.18 -45.63 1.69
CA VAL A 289 24.49 -44.94 1.73
C VAL A 289 25.12 -45.05 3.11
N SER A 290 24.36 -44.91 4.20
CA SER A 290 24.87 -45.05 5.57
C SER A 290 25.49 -46.43 5.79
N ARG A 291 24.86 -47.52 5.31
CA ARG A 291 25.45 -48.87 5.41
C ARG A 291 26.76 -49.00 4.63
N LEU A 292 26.87 -48.34 3.48
CA LEU A 292 28.09 -48.31 2.69
C LEU A 292 29.20 -47.55 3.43
N SER A 293 28.87 -46.38 3.98
CA SER A 293 29.75 -45.55 4.79
C SER A 293 30.21 -46.25 6.07
N ASP A 294 29.32 -46.96 6.77
CA ASP A 294 29.67 -47.71 7.98
C ASP A 294 30.63 -48.88 7.70
N ALA A 295 30.51 -49.50 6.52
CA ALA A 295 31.39 -50.59 6.09
C ALA A 295 32.80 -50.11 5.68
N ALA A 296 32.95 -48.81 5.38
CA ALA A 296 34.20 -48.20 4.94
C ALA A 296 34.40 -46.82 5.60
N ALA A 297 34.30 -46.79 6.93
CA ALA A 297 34.34 -45.55 7.71
C ALA A 297 35.64 -44.75 7.57
N ASP A 298 36.74 -45.43 7.22
CA ASP A 298 38.06 -44.81 7.01
C ASP A 298 38.29 -44.29 5.57
N ASP A 299 37.36 -44.54 4.63
CA ASP A 299 37.46 -44.08 3.25
C ASP A 299 36.93 -42.63 3.12
N THR A 300 37.87 -41.70 2.94
CA THR A 300 37.59 -40.26 2.90
C THR A 300 36.70 -39.83 1.73
N ASP A 301 36.80 -40.51 0.58
CA ASP A 301 35.95 -40.21 -0.57
C ASP A 301 34.50 -40.68 -0.33
N ILE A 302 34.30 -41.81 0.33
CA ILE A 302 32.95 -42.32 0.66
C ILE A 302 32.29 -41.42 1.70
N MET A 303 33.06 -40.99 2.70
CA MET A 303 32.58 -39.98 3.65
C MET A 303 32.20 -38.70 2.92
N ARG A 304 33.05 -38.18 2.04
CA ARG A 304 32.75 -36.96 1.28
C ARG A 304 31.48 -37.10 0.44
N SER A 305 31.33 -38.23 -0.24
CA SER A 305 30.17 -38.49 -1.10
C SER A 305 28.86 -38.57 -0.31
N ARG A 306 28.92 -39.15 0.91
CA ARG A 306 27.81 -39.08 1.86
C ARG A 306 27.52 -37.63 2.29
N GLY A 307 28.53 -36.81 2.53
CA GLY A 307 28.36 -35.39 2.84
C GLY A 307 27.66 -34.62 1.71
N ALA A 308 28.12 -34.79 0.46
CA ALA A 308 27.51 -34.18 -0.71
C ALA A 308 26.04 -34.61 -0.91
N MET A 309 25.75 -35.90 -0.71
CA MET A 309 24.37 -36.42 -0.72
C MET A 309 23.48 -35.74 0.32
N LEU A 310 23.98 -35.56 1.54
CA LEU A 310 23.24 -34.89 2.60
C LEU A 310 23.00 -33.41 2.27
N GLY A 311 23.96 -32.71 1.66
CA GLY A 311 23.76 -31.35 1.14
C GLY A 311 22.64 -31.29 0.10
N GLU A 312 22.61 -32.23 -0.84
CA GLU A 312 21.56 -32.37 -1.85
C GLU A 312 20.17 -32.68 -1.27
N PHE A 313 20.13 -33.46 -0.19
CA PHE A 313 18.89 -33.71 0.56
C PHE A 313 18.44 -32.45 1.27
N GLY A 314 19.37 -31.69 1.85
CA GLY A 314 19.12 -30.38 2.45
C GLY A 314 18.43 -29.44 1.45
N ASP A 315 18.97 -29.33 0.23
CA ASP A 315 18.39 -28.53 -0.84
C ASP A 315 16.99 -29.02 -1.24
N THR A 316 16.80 -30.34 -1.28
CA THR A 316 15.51 -30.95 -1.63
C THR A 316 14.44 -30.70 -0.56
N TYR A 317 14.81 -30.81 0.72
CA TYR A 317 13.92 -30.49 1.83
C TYR A 317 13.59 -29.00 1.88
N LEU A 318 14.55 -28.11 1.61
CA LEU A 318 14.28 -26.67 1.48
C LEU A 318 13.26 -26.37 0.38
N ALA A 319 13.44 -26.95 -0.81
CA ALA A 319 12.51 -26.79 -1.93
C ALA A 319 11.11 -27.33 -1.60
N ALA A 320 11.03 -28.40 -0.81
CA ALA A 320 9.77 -28.95 -0.33
C ALA A 320 9.16 -28.17 0.86
N GLY A 321 9.85 -27.17 1.40
CA GLY A 321 9.42 -26.36 2.56
C GLY A 321 9.75 -26.95 3.94
N ASP A 322 10.45 -28.09 4.02
CA ASP A 322 10.85 -28.73 5.28
C ASP A 322 12.19 -28.21 5.80
N ARG A 323 12.14 -27.06 6.47
CA ARG A 323 13.34 -26.41 7.01
C ARG A 323 14.00 -27.19 8.14
N THR A 324 13.24 -28.01 8.87
CA THR A 324 13.78 -28.79 10.00
C THR A 324 14.68 -29.90 9.48
N ARG A 325 14.18 -30.70 8.53
CA ARG A 325 14.99 -31.76 7.92
C ARG A 325 16.13 -31.22 7.08
N ALA A 326 15.91 -30.09 6.39
CA ALA A 326 16.99 -29.41 5.70
C ALA A 326 18.15 -29.05 6.65
N MET A 327 17.84 -28.44 7.79
CA MET A 327 18.83 -28.11 8.82
C MET A 327 19.57 -29.36 9.32
N GLU A 328 18.87 -30.46 9.57
CA GLU A 328 19.48 -31.73 9.98
C GLU A 328 20.45 -32.25 8.91
N SER A 329 20.04 -32.27 7.64
CA SER A 329 20.87 -32.75 6.53
C SER A 329 22.13 -31.89 6.35
N TYR A 330 22.03 -30.55 6.33
CA TYR A 330 23.20 -29.68 6.24
C TYR A 330 24.12 -29.78 7.46
N SER A 331 23.56 -29.96 8.66
CA SER A 331 24.37 -30.12 9.88
C SER A 331 25.19 -31.40 9.85
N GLN A 332 24.62 -32.49 9.32
CA GLN A 332 25.34 -33.74 9.13
C GLN A 332 26.39 -33.65 8.01
N ALA A 333 26.06 -33.00 6.89
CA ALA A 333 27.00 -32.74 5.80
C ALA A 333 28.22 -31.93 6.30
N LEU A 334 27.96 -30.85 7.05
CA LEU A 334 28.99 -30.01 7.64
C LEU A 334 29.88 -30.76 8.63
N ALA A 335 29.31 -31.66 9.44
CA ALA A 335 30.08 -32.49 10.37
C ALA A 335 31.07 -33.39 9.62
N ILE A 336 30.61 -34.05 8.55
CA ILE A 336 31.46 -34.87 7.68
C ILE A 336 32.55 -34.02 7.02
N ALA A 337 32.19 -32.87 6.45
CA ALA A 337 33.15 -31.99 5.78
C ALA A 337 34.23 -31.47 6.75
N ARG A 338 33.87 -31.17 8.01
CA ARG A 338 34.80 -30.80 9.08
C ARG A 338 35.74 -31.94 9.47
N ASP A 339 35.21 -33.16 9.63
CA ASP A 339 36.03 -34.33 9.97
C ASP A 339 37.05 -34.63 8.86
N LEU A 340 36.63 -34.55 7.59
CA LEU A 340 37.53 -34.67 6.45
C LEU A 340 38.58 -33.55 6.43
N ALA A 341 38.17 -32.30 6.56
CA ALA A 341 39.09 -31.16 6.61
C ALA A 341 40.06 -31.20 7.80
N ALA A 342 39.73 -31.90 8.89
CA ALA A 342 40.67 -32.12 10.00
C ALA A 342 41.79 -33.10 9.62
N THR A 343 41.55 -34.03 8.69
CA THR A 343 42.57 -34.98 8.19
C THR A 343 43.53 -34.34 7.18
N ASP A 344 43.01 -33.47 6.30
CA ASP A 344 43.81 -32.65 5.39
C ASP A 344 43.24 -31.23 5.30
N PRO A 345 43.75 -30.30 6.15
CA PRO A 345 43.30 -28.91 6.15
C PRO A 345 43.58 -28.15 4.84
N GLY A 346 44.50 -28.66 4.00
CA GLY A 346 44.86 -28.06 2.72
C GLY A 346 43.93 -28.44 1.56
N ASN A 347 43.04 -29.41 1.76
CA ASN A 347 42.13 -29.86 0.73
C ASN A 347 41.04 -28.81 0.47
N THR A 348 41.16 -28.10 -0.65
CA THR A 348 40.25 -27.01 -1.02
C THR A 348 38.83 -27.47 -1.30
N LEU A 349 38.63 -28.74 -1.66
CA LEU A 349 37.32 -29.30 -1.95
C LEU A 349 36.48 -29.48 -0.68
N TRP A 350 37.08 -30.01 0.38
CA TRP A 350 36.41 -30.19 1.67
C TRP A 350 36.15 -28.86 2.37
N GLN A 351 37.05 -27.89 2.20
CA GLN A 351 36.82 -26.52 2.64
C GLN A 351 35.69 -25.85 1.83
N ASP A 352 35.53 -26.19 0.53
CA ASP A 352 34.42 -25.72 -0.31
C ASP A 352 33.08 -26.20 0.27
N ASP A 353 33.00 -27.51 0.56
CA ASP A 353 31.81 -28.14 1.15
C ASP A 353 31.43 -27.46 2.50
N ILE A 354 32.42 -27.14 3.36
CA ILE A 354 32.21 -26.46 4.65
C ILE A 354 31.49 -25.10 4.50
N TRP A 355 31.98 -24.21 3.63
CA TRP A 355 31.38 -22.87 3.56
C TRP A 355 30.02 -22.89 2.87
N VAL A 356 29.79 -23.82 1.92
CA VAL A 356 28.49 -24.02 1.28
C VAL A 356 27.45 -24.47 2.31
N ASP A 357 27.76 -25.48 3.12
CA ASP A 357 26.85 -25.97 4.16
C ASP A 357 26.58 -24.90 5.23
N LEU A 358 27.62 -24.19 5.68
CA LEU A 358 27.49 -23.07 6.63
C LEU A 358 26.62 -21.94 6.06
N SER A 359 26.74 -21.62 4.77
CA SER A 359 25.88 -20.63 4.11
C SER A 359 24.41 -21.05 4.17
N LYS A 360 24.10 -22.34 3.93
CA LYS A 360 22.72 -22.85 3.94
C LYS A 360 22.15 -22.88 5.35
N ILE A 361 22.94 -23.32 6.33
CA ILE A 361 22.57 -23.27 7.75
C ILE A 361 22.29 -21.83 8.18
N GLY A 362 23.17 -20.89 7.84
CA GLY A 362 22.98 -19.48 8.16
C GLY A 362 21.72 -18.89 7.55
N ASP A 363 21.39 -19.22 6.29
CA ASP A 363 20.16 -18.77 5.63
C ASP A 363 18.90 -19.28 6.37
N ILE A 364 18.89 -20.55 6.81
CA ILE A 364 17.78 -21.13 7.60
C ILE A 364 17.67 -20.47 8.98
N GLU A 365 18.78 -20.21 9.66
CA GLU A 365 18.77 -19.56 10.97
C GLU A 365 18.33 -18.09 10.87
N LEU A 366 18.65 -17.40 9.77
CA LEU A 366 18.15 -16.05 9.49
C LEU A 366 16.63 -16.04 9.32
N GLU A 367 16.07 -16.99 8.57
CA GLU A 367 14.61 -17.14 8.41
C GLU A 367 13.89 -17.50 9.73
N ARG A 368 14.58 -18.13 10.68
CA ARG A 368 14.09 -18.42 12.03
C ARG A 368 14.27 -17.25 13.00
N GLU A 369 14.77 -16.12 12.52
CA GLU A 369 15.12 -14.94 13.32
C GLU A 369 16.20 -15.22 14.40
N ASN A 370 16.96 -16.30 14.26
CA ASN A 370 18.08 -16.61 15.14
C ASN A 370 19.36 -15.91 14.63
N LEU A 371 19.35 -14.58 14.74
CA LEU A 371 20.35 -13.69 14.13
C LEU A 371 21.78 -13.98 14.62
N ASP A 372 21.96 -14.41 15.86
CA ASP A 372 23.28 -14.76 16.41
C ASP A 372 23.85 -16.05 15.81
N ALA A 373 23.01 -17.07 15.59
CA ALA A 373 23.45 -18.31 14.96
C ALA A 373 23.73 -18.08 13.46
N ALA A 374 22.86 -17.34 12.78
CA ALA A 374 23.06 -16.95 11.38
C ALA A 374 24.38 -16.18 11.20
N ARG A 375 24.64 -15.16 12.04
CA ARG A 375 25.87 -14.39 12.02
C ARG A 375 27.12 -15.28 12.14
N LYS A 376 27.15 -16.16 13.14
CA LYS A 376 28.30 -17.07 13.37
C LYS A 376 28.54 -17.99 12.18
N ALA A 377 27.47 -18.56 11.62
CA ALA A 377 27.58 -19.44 10.45
C ALA A 377 28.14 -18.68 9.24
N PHE A 378 27.65 -17.48 8.96
CA PHE A 378 28.15 -16.65 7.85
C PHE A 378 29.59 -16.16 8.07
N GLU A 379 29.97 -15.79 9.30
CA GLU A 379 31.35 -15.39 9.62
C GLU A 379 32.34 -16.55 9.44
N GLU A 380 31.96 -17.77 9.83
CA GLU A 380 32.78 -18.97 9.62
C GLU A 380 32.87 -19.35 8.14
N ALA A 381 31.75 -19.25 7.40
CA ALA A 381 31.72 -19.45 5.95
C ALA A 381 32.62 -18.42 5.23
N LEU A 382 32.53 -17.15 5.62
CA LEU A 382 33.35 -16.07 5.09
C LEU A 382 34.85 -16.35 5.31
N ALA A 383 35.24 -16.70 6.54
CA ALA A 383 36.64 -17.02 6.84
C ALA A 383 37.17 -18.22 6.05
N THR A 384 36.29 -19.16 5.66
CA THR A 384 36.65 -20.32 4.85
C THR A 384 36.80 -19.95 3.37
N VAL A 385 35.82 -19.28 2.78
CA VAL A 385 35.87 -18.88 1.37
C VAL A 385 36.95 -17.82 1.09
N SER A 386 37.25 -16.91 2.03
CA SER A 386 38.37 -15.97 1.90
C SER A 386 39.73 -16.67 1.86
N ARG A 387 39.91 -17.76 2.64
CA ARG A 387 41.13 -18.58 2.57
C ARG A 387 41.22 -19.31 1.24
N LEU A 388 40.11 -19.86 0.74
CA LEU A 388 40.06 -20.51 -0.56
C LEU A 388 40.42 -19.56 -1.69
N ARG A 389 39.84 -18.35 -1.72
CA ARG A 389 40.18 -17.32 -2.72
C ARG A 389 41.67 -16.94 -2.69
N ALA A 390 42.29 -16.89 -1.51
CA ALA A 390 43.73 -16.62 -1.39
C ALA A 390 44.62 -17.75 -1.98
N ILE A 391 44.11 -18.99 -2.00
CA ILE A 391 44.80 -20.15 -2.58
C ILE A 391 44.71 -20.14 -4.11
N ASP A 392 43.52 -19.89 -4.66
CA ASP A 392 43.30 -19.76 -6.11
C ASP A 392 42.50 -18.48 -6.42
N PRO A 393 43.21 -17.37 -6.72
CA PRO A 393 42.56 -16.12 -7.09
C PRO A 393 41.86 -16.15 -8.45
N GLU A 394 42.09 -17.16 -9.30
CA GLU A 394 41.46 -17.25 -10.63
C GLU A 394 40.07 -17.89 -10.57
N LYS A 395 39.74 -18.63 -9.50
CA LYS A 395 38.44 -19.28 -9.32
C LYS A 395 37.35 -18.27 -8.92
N THR A 396 36.59 -17.79 -9.91
CA THR A 396 35.54 -16.77 -9.77
C THR A 396 34.40 -17.18 -8.82
N SER A 397 34.12 -18.47 -8.63
CA SER A 397 33.09 -18.93 -7.70
C SER A 397 33.39 -18.55 -6.25
N TRP A 398 34.67 -18.49 -5.86
CA TRP A 398 35.08 -18.10 -4.50
C TRP A 398 35.01 -16.60 -4.28
N TRP A 399 35.34 -15.79 -5.29
CA TRP A 399 35.07 -14.35 -5.26
C TRP A 399 33.59 -14.06 -5.03
N ARG A 400 32.71 -14.77 -5.76
CA ARG A 400 31.25 -14.58 -5.62
C ARG A 400 30.77 -15.11 -4.26
N GLY A 401 31.28 -16.24 -3.81
CA GLY A 401 30.97 -16.80 -2.48
C GLY A 401 31.32 -15.83 -1.34
N GLU A 402 32.52 -15.25 -1.37
CA GLU A 402 32.97 -14.25 -0.38
C GLU A 402 32.08 -13.00 -0.38
N ALA A 403 31.77 -12.47 -1.55
CA ALA A 403 30.88 -11.32 -1.68
C ALA A 403 29.47 -11.60 -1.14
N LEU A 404 28.92 -12.77 -1.47
CA LEU A 404 27.63 -13.22 -0.96
C LEU A 404 27.62 -13.41 0.57
N MET A 405 28.74 -13.81 1.18
CA MET A 405 28.86 -13.93 2.64
C MET A 405 28.88 -12.55 3.29
N HIS A 406 29.60 -11.59 2.72
CA HIS A 406 29.55 -10.20 3.17
C HIS A 406 28.12 -9.64 3.11
N GLY A 407 27.39 -9.85 2.01
CA GLY A 407 25.99 -9.42 1.90
C GLY A 407 25.05 -10.11 2.91
N ARG A 408 25.24 -11.41 3.18
CA ARG A 408 24.46 -12.11 4.22
C ARG A 408 24.73 -11.59 5.63
N ILE A 409 25.98 -11.28 5.96
CA ILE A 409 26.34 -10.61 7.22
C ILE A 409 25.70 -9.21 7.27
N GLY A 410 25.74 -8.47 6.15
CA GLY A 410 25.04 -7.19 5.99
C GLY A 410 23.55 -7.29 6.31
N ARG A 411 22.85 -8.27 5.75
CA ARG A 411 21.42 -8.54 6.05
C ARG A 411 21.17 -8.83 7.54
N VAL A 412 22.02 -9.61 8.20
CA VAL A 412 21.89 -9.85 9.65
C VAL A 412 22.07 -8.56 10.43
N ARG A 413 23.08 -7.75 10.09
CA ARG A 413 23.34 -6.45 10.73
C ARG A 413 22.16 -5.48 10.53
N PHE A 414 21.57 -5.46 9.33
CA PHE A 414 20.40 -4.66 9.02
C PHE A 414 19.21 -5.05 9.90
N ALA A 415 18.94 -6.36 10.05
CA ALA A 415 17.88 -6.85 10.93
C ALA A 415 18.10 -6.51 12.42
N THR A 416 19.35 -6.31 12.84
CA THR A 416 19.69 -5.82 14.19
C THR A 416 19.76 -4.29 14.32
N ASN A 417 19.36 -3.54 13.28
CA ASN A 417 19.48 -2.08 13.19
C ASN A 417 20.93 -1.56 13.28
N ASP A 418 21.94 -2.40 13.02
CA ASP A 418 23.33 -1.99 12.85
C ASP A 418 23.56 -1.55 11.40
N PHE A 419 23.04 -0.38 11.06
CA PHE A 419 23.11 0.15 9.69
C PHE A 419 24.55 0.53 9.30
N ALA A 420 25.38 0.97 10.24
CA ALA A 420 26.78 1.27 10.00
C ALA A 420 27.57 0.00 9.63
N GLY A 421 27.38 -1.07 10.40
CA GLY A 421 27.96 -2.36 10.09
C GLY A 421 27.36 -3.00 8.82
N THR A 422 26.10 -2.72 8.49
CA THR A 422 25.50 -3.13 7.21
C THR A 422 26.24 -2.49 6.03
N LEU A 423 26.44 -1.17 6.08
CA LEU A 423 27.15 -0.45 5.01
C LEU A 423 28.57 -0.97 4.83
N GLU A 424 29.30 -1.21 5.92
CA GLU A 424 30.66 -1.78 5.85
C GLU A 424 30.67 -3.14 5.12
N ALA A 425 29.76 -4.04 5.48
CA ALA A 425 29.68 -5.37 4.89
C ALA A 425 29.23 -5.31 3.42
N GLU A 426 28.22 -4.50 3.10
CA GLU A 426 27.71 -4.37 1.73
C GLU A 426 28.69 -3.63 0.80
N GLU A 427 29.50 -2.70 1.31
CA GLU A 427 30.57 -2.07 0.53
C GLU A 427 31.68 -3.08 0.16
N GLN A 428 32.00 -4.01 1.07
CA GLN A 428 32.93 -5.12 0.79
C GLN A 428 32.34 -6.07 -0.28
N SER A 429 31.06 -6.43 -0.13
CA SER A 429 30.31 -7.21 -1.12
C SER A 429 30.30 -6.54 -2.51
N LEU A 430 29.97 -5.24 -2.56
CA LEU A 430 29.92 -4.45 -3.78
C LEU A 430 31.29 -4.38 -4.47
N GLY A 431 32.37 -4.20 -3.69
CA GLY A 431 33.73 -4.16 -4.21
C GLY A 431 34.12 -5.47 -4.91
N LEU A 432 33.78 -6.61 -4.31
CA LEU A 432 34.04 -7.93 -4.88
C LEU A 432 33.18 -8.21 -6.12
N HIS A 433 31.89 -7.87 -6.10
CA HIS A 433 31.03 -8.01 -7.28
C HIS A 433 31.46 -7.10 -8.45
N ARG A 434 31.92 -5.87 -8.17
CA ARG A 434 32.50 -4.99 -9.20
C ARG A 434 33.81 -5.54 -9.76
N ALA A 435 34.67 -6.12 -8.93
CA ALA A 435 35.90 -6.77 -9.38
C ALA A 435 35.59 -7.97 -10.29
N LEU A 436 34.60 -8.80 -9.93
CA LEU A 436 34.11 -9.89 -10.77
C LEU A 436 33.55 -9.37 -12.10
N SER A 437 32.63 -8.40 -12.06
CA SER A 437 32.03 -7.80 -13.25
C SER A 437 33.08 -7.16 -14.18
N ALA A 438 34.21 -6.67 -13.66
CA ALA A 438 35.30 -6.16 -14.50
C ALA A 438 36.02 -7.26 -15.31
N THR A 439 35.96 -8.53 -14.88
CA THR A 439 36.55 -9.67 -15.60
C THR A 439 35.67 -10.19 -16.73
N ASP A 440 34.35 -10.11 -16.56
CA ASP A 440 33.35 -10.42 -17.58
C ASP A 440 32.18 -9.43 -17.48
N PRO A 441 32.27 -8.29 -18.17
CA PRO A 441 31.24 -7.24 -18.11
C PRO A 441 29.88 -7.67 -18.64
N GLU A 442 29.82 -8.68 -19.51
CA GLU A 442 28.57 -9.18 -20.11
C GLU A 442 27.85 -10.20 -19.20
N ASN A 443 28.45 -10.54 -18.05
CA ASN A 443 27.85 -11.47 -17.12
C ASN A 443 26.65 -10.85 -16.38
N THR A 444 25.45 -11.09 -16.93
CA THR A 444 24.19 -10.59 -16.39
C THR A 444 23.92 -11.00 -14.94
N LEU A 445 24.45 -12.14 -14.47
CA LEU A 445 24.30 -12.57 -13.08
C LEU A 445 25.06 -11.64 -12.13
N TRP A 446 26.31 -11.29 -12.47
CA TRP A 446 27.13 -10.41 -11.63
C TRP A 446 26.63 -8.97 -11.66
N GLN A 447 26.15 -8.49 -12.81
CA GLN A 447 25.48 -7.20 -12.91
C GLN A 447 24.23 -7.15 -12.00
N ARG A 448 23.39 -8.19 -12.03
CA ARG A 448 22.23 -8.30 -11.13
C ARG A 448 22.68 -8.29 -9.66
N ASP A 449 23.71 -9.06 -9.33
CA ASP A 449 24.20 -9.13 -7.96
C ASP A 449 24.70 -7.75 -7.46
N ILE A 450 25.29 -6.91 -8.34
CA ILE A 450 25.62 -5.50 -8.03
C ILE A 450 24.35 -4.69 -7.75
N ALA A 451 23.34 -4.80 -8.61
CA ALA A 451 22.09 -4.04 -8.46
C ALA A 451 21.39 -4.36 -7.12
N THR A 452 21.36 -5.62 -6.72
CA THR A 452 20.79 -6.05 -5.43
C THR A 452 21.57 -5.50 -4.23
N VAL A 453 22.90 -5.50 -4.27
CA VAL A 453 23.72 -4.92 -3.18
C VAL A 453 23.49 -3.40 -3.06
N LEU A 454 23.38 -2.70 -4.18
CA LEU A 454 23.09 -1.27 -4.20
C LEU A 454 21.73 -0.91 -3.58
N GLU A 455 20.72 -1.78 -3.69
CA GLU A 455 19.43 -1.59 -3.01
C GLU A 455 19.55 -1.67 -1.49
N VAL A 456 20.31 -2.63 -0.97
CA VAL A 456 20.55 -2.77 0.48
C VAL A 456 21.36 -1.58 1.01
N ILE A 457 22.38 -1.13 0.26
CA ILE A 457 23.13 0.09 0.57
C ILE A 457 22.19 1.30 0.60
N ALA A 458 21.29 1.42 -0.38
CA ALA A 458 20.33 2.51 -0.41
C ALA A 458 19.42 2.50 0.82
N ALA A 459 18.89 1.34 1.21
CA ALA A 459 18.06 1.20 2.40
C ALA A 459 18.83 1.56 3.68
N ALA A 460 20.08 1.07 3.85
CA ALA A 460 20.88 1.38 5.03
C ALA A 460 21.29 2.87 5.10
N LYS A 461 21.55 3.50 3.95
CA LYS A 461 21.81 4.95 3.87
C LYS A 461 20.58 5.78 4.22
N GLU A 462 19.40 5.32 3.82
CA GLU A 462 18.14 5.97 4.17
C GLU A 462 17.89 5.96 5.69
N GLU A 463 18.06 4.80 6.33
CA GLU A 463 17.90 4.66 7.79
C GLU A 463 18.92 5.49 8.59
N THR A 464 20.10 5.73 8.01
CA THR A 464 21.12 6.62 8.62
C THR A 464 20.95 8.10 8.27
N GLY A 465 19.94 8.44 7.46
CA GLY A 465 19.63 9.82 7.04
C GLY A 465 20.45 10.36 5.85
N ASP A 466 21.34 9.55 5.25
CA ASP A 466 22.05 9.89 4.00
C ASP A 466 21.14 9.68 2.78
N LEU A 467 20.07 10.48 2.70
CA LEU A 467 19.11 10.44 1.58
C LEU A 467 19.77 10.70 0.20
N PRO A 468 20.74 11.63 0.05
CA PRO A 468 21.44 11.80 -1.22
C PRO A 468 22.25 10.57 -1.62
N GLY A 469 22.94 9.94 -0.68
CA GLY A 469 23.68 8.71 -0.94
C GLY A 469 22.76 7.52 -1.25
N ALA A 470 21.62 7.41 -0.57
CA ALA A 470 20.61 6.40 -0.86
C ALA A 470 20.07 6.53 -2.30
N THR A 471 19.74 7.76 -2.69
CA THR A 471 19.25 8.10 -4.04
C THR A 471 20.30 7.77 -5.11
N ALA A 472 21.58 8.07 -4.85
CA ALA A 472 22.67 7.76 -5.77
C ALA A 472 22.87 6.25 -5.98
N ALA A 473 22.88 5.46 -4.91
CA ALA A 473 23.00 4.00 -4.98
C ALA A 473 21.83 3.37 -5.75
N LEU A 474 20.61 3.82 -5.48
CA LEU A 474 19.42 3.31 -6.15
C LEU A 474 19.33 3.74 -7.62
N THR A 475 19.80 4.94 -7.96
CA THR A 475 19.93 5.39 -9.34
C THR A 475 20.89 4.50 -10.14
N GLU A 476 22.02 4.11 -9.55
CA GLU A 476 22.95 3.15 -10.17
C GLU A 476 22.28 1.77 -10.35
N SER A 477 21.56 1.28 -9.32
CA SER A 477 20.82 0.02 -9.39
C SER A 477 19.77 0.00 -10.51
N VAL A 478 18.98 1.08 -10.65
CA VAL A 478 18.02 1.26 -11.76
C VAL A 478 18.74 1.25 -13.11
N GLY A 479 19.89 1.93 -13.22
CA GLY A 479 20.69 1.97 -14.44
C GLY A 479 21.19 0.59 -14.88
N ILE A 480 21.58 -0.26 -13.94
CA ILE A 480 21.97 -1.66 -14.21
C ILE A 480 20.73 -2.48 -14.62
N GLY A 481 19.63 -2.35 -13.88
CA GLY A 481 18.38 -3.05 -14.19
C GLY A 481 17.84 -2.74 -15.60
N ARG A 482 17.93 -1.47 -16.05
CA ARG A 482 17.54 -1.08 -17.41
C ARG A 482 18.38 -1.78 -18.48
N LYS A 483 19.70 -1.85 -18.30
CA LYS A 483 20.59 -2.59 -19.23
C LYS A 483 20.25 -4.08 -19.28
N LEU A 484 20.08 -4.70 -18.10
CA LEU A 484 19.67 -6.09 -18.02
C LEU A 484 18.33 -6.34 -18.71
N HIS A 485 17.40 -5.41 -18.63
CA HIS A 485 16.15 -5.48 -19.38
C HIS A 485 16.38 -5.43 -20.91
N GLU A 486 17.20 -4.49 -21.40
CA GLU A 486 17.50 -4.35 -22.83
C GLU A 486 18.08 -5.63 -23.46
N ASP A 487 18.85 -6.42 -22.68
CA ASP A 487 19.44 -7.69 -23.13
C ASP A 487 18.43 -8.84 -23.27
N ASP A 488 17.35 -8.84 -22.49
CA ASP A 488 16.28 -9.85 -22.55
C ASP A 488 14.90 -9.21 -22.37
N PRO A 489 14.37 -8.53 -23.41
CA PRO A 489 13.12 -7.79 -23.32
C PRO A 489 11.89 -8.67 -23.04
N GLY A 490 11.99 -9.98 -23.28
CA GLY A 490 10.91 -10.95 -23.06
C GLY A 490 10.76 -11.39 -21.60
N ASN A 491 11.71 -11.03 -20.73
CA ASN A 491 11.74 -11.47 -19.34
C ASN A 491 10.96 -10.52 -18.43
N ALA A 492 9.71 -10.87 -18.17
CA ALA A 492 8.79 -10.09 -17.32
C ALA A 492 9.33 -9.85 -15.90
N LEU A 493 10.19 -10.74 -15.37
CA LEU A 493 10.80 -10.53 -14.05
C LEU A 493 11.75 -9.33 -14.07
N ARG A 494 12.57 -9.16 -15.12
CA ARG A 494 13.52 -8.02 -15.24
C ARG A 494 12.79 -6.68 -15.33
N TRP A 495 11.67 -6.64 -16.03
CA TRP A 495 10.79 -5.47 -16.09
C TRP A 495 10.25 -5.09 -14.71
N ARG A 496 9.67 -6.06 -14.00
CA ARG A 496 9.11 -5.84 -12.67
C ARG A 496 10.18 -5.34 -11.69
N ASP A 497 11.34 -5.95 -11.74
CA ASP A 497 12.53 -5.59 -10.97
C ASP A 497 12.94 -4.11 -11.16
N VAL A 498 12.88 -3.58 -12.39
CA VAL A 498 13.16 -2.16 -12.66
C VAL A 498 12.03 -1.27 -12.11
N ALA A 499 10.76 -1.66 -12.29
CA ALA A 499 9.61 -0.91 -11.79
C ALA A 499 9.67 -0.75 -10.26
N LEU A 500 9.95 -1.81 -9.51
CA LEU A 500 10.05 -1.74 -8.05
C LEU A 500 11.17 -0.81 -7.56
N ARG A 501 12.33 -0.82 -8.24
CA ARG A 501 13.43 0.10 -7.93
C ARG A 501 13.07 1.56 -8.23
N LEU A 502 12.33 1.80 -9.31
CA LEU A 502 11.81 3.12 -9.65
C LEU A 502 10.78 3.63 -8.64
N LEU A 503 9.91 2.75 -8.11
CA LEU A 503 9.00 3.10 -7.00
C LEU A 503 9.79 3.60 -5.80
N ARG A 504 10.82 2.86 -5.38
CA ARG A 504 11.66 3.26 -4.24
C ARG A 504 12.45 4.54 -4.51
N LEU A 505 12.93 4.73 -5.74
CA LEU A 505 13.66 5.94 -6.12
C LEU A 505 12.78 7.19 -6.00
N GLY A 506 11.53 7.10 -6.47
CA GLY A 506 10.60 8.21 -6.30
C GLY A 506 10.23 8.49 -4.84
N ASP A 507 10.13 7.45 -3.99
CA ASP A 507 9.89 7.64 -2.54
C ASP A 507 11.05 8.43 -1.89
N LEU A 508 12.30 8.12 -2.25
CA LEU A 508 13.48 8.86 -1.78
C LEU A 508 13.51 10.30 -2.31
N ASP A 509 13.20 10.51 -3.59
CA ASP A 509 13.16 11.84 -4.19
C ASP A 509 12.10 12.74 -3.54
N VAL A 510 10.94 12.19 -3.12
CA VAL A 510 9.96 12.95 -2.33
C VAL A 510 10.52 13.39 -0.98
N LYS A 511 11.25 12.51 -0.27
CA LYS A 511 11.89 12.88 1.01
C LYS A 511 12.92 14.00 0.84
N LEU A 512 13.57 14.09 -0.32
CA LEU A 512 14.49 15.17 -0.69
C LEU A 512 13.79 16.43 -1.24
N GLY A 513 12.47 16.41 -1.44
CA GLY A 513 11.73 17.50 -2.08
C GLY A 513 11.91 17.58 -3.60
N HIS A 514 12.49 16.57 -4.24
CA HIS A 514 12.69 16.47 -5.69
C HIS A 514 11.42 15.95 -6.41
N THR A 515 10.29 16.63 -6.22
CA THR A 515 8.96 16.18 -6.71
C THR A 515 8.93 15.85 -8.21
N ALA A 516 9.66 16.58 -9.04
CA ALA A 516 9.71 16.33 -10.48
C ALA A 516 10.45 15.02 -10.84
N ALA A 517 11.54 14.71 -10.13
CA ALA A 517 12.29 13.47 -10.32
C ALA A 517 11.46 12.27 -9.82
N ALA A 518 10.82 12.42 -8.65
CA ALA A 518 9.92 11.40 -8.13
C ALA A 518 8.77 11.07 -9.09
N LEU A 519 8.11 12.10 -9.63
CA LEU A 519 7.04 11.92 -10.60
C LEU A 519 7.53 11.20 -11.87
N ALA A 520 8.74 11.52 -12.36
CA ALA A 520 9.30 10.88 -13.54
C ALA A 520 9.59 9.39 -13.28
N ALA A 521 10.22 9.05 -12.14
CA ALA A 521 10.53 7.67 -11.77
C ALA A 521 9.25 6.84 -11.59
N TRP A 522 8.25 7.37 -10.89
CA TRP A 522 6.97 6.68 -10.70
C TRP A 522 6.16 6.54 -11.98
N GLN A 523 6.19 7.53 -12.87
CA GLN A 523 5.51 7.42 -14.15
C GLN A 523 6.12 6.31 -15.01
N GLU A 524 7.45 6.20 -15.05
CA GLU A 524 8.13 5.09 -15.74
C GLU A 524 7.78 3.74 -15.10
N SER A 525 7.71 3.64 -13.77
CA SER A 525 7.24 2.43 -13.09
C SER A 525 5.80 2.06 -13.49
N VAL A 526 4.90 3.05 -13.56
CA VAL A 526 3.51 2.84 -13.99
C VAL A 526 3.47 2.34 -15.43
N ASP A 527 4.28 2.90 -16.33
CA ASP A 527 4.32 2.50 -17.73
C ASP A 527 4.82 1.05 -17.88
N ILE A 528 5.83 0.65 -17.09
CA ILE A 528 6.31 -0.74 -17.04
C ILE A 528 5.23 -1.67 -16.48
N ALA A 529 4.62 -1.34 -15.34
CA ALA A 529 3.58 -2.17 -14.74
C ALA A 529 2.35 -2.29 -15.66
N ARG A 530 2.01 -1.23 -16.40
CA ARG A 530 0.95 -1.25 -17.42
C ARG A 530 1.32 -2.14 -18.60
N HIS A 531 2.58 -2.16 -19.02
CA HIS A 531 3.05 -3.11 -20.03
C HIS A 531 2.91 -4.56 -19.53
N LEU A 532 3.36 -4.87 -18.31
CA LEU A 532 3.25 -6.20 -17.71
C LEU A 532 1.81 -6.67 -17.58
N THR A 533 0.92 -5.82 -17.07
CA THR A 533 -0.51 -6.12 -16.97
C THR A 533 -1.21 -6.24 -18.33
N SER A 534 -0.65 -5.68 -19.41
CA SER A 534 -1.14 -5.93 -20.77
C SER A 534 -0.79 -7.34 -21.29
N ILE A 535 0.31 -7.93 -20.79
CA ILE A 535 0.74 -9.30 -21.12
C ILE A 535 -0.13 -10.32 -20.37
N ASP A 536 -0.31 -10.12 -19.07
CA ASP A 536 -1.21 -10.93 -18.24
C ASP A 536 -2.14 -10.03 -17.39
N PRO A 537 -3.35 -9.74 -17.90
CA PRO A 537 -4.32 -8.91 -17.18
C PRO A 537 -4.91 -9.54 -15.93
N GLU A 538 -4.67 -10.83 -15.65
CA GLU A 538 -5.17 -11.52 -14.45
C GLU A 538 -4.05 -11.75 -13.41
N ASN A 539 -2.81 -11.34 -13.69
CA ASN A 539 -1.71 -11.43 -12.74
C ASN A 539 -1.89 -10.45 -11.58
N ALA A 540 -2.30 -10.98 -10.43
CA ALA A 540 -2.60 -10.20 -9.23
C ALA A 540 -1.41 -9.33 -8.77
N VAL A 541 -0.20 -9.86 -8.91
CA VAL A 541 1.03 -9.19 -8.48
C VAL A 541 1.32 -7.95 -9.34
N TRP A 542 1.21 -8.08 -10.66
CA TRP A 542 1.45 -6.94 -11.56
C TRP A 542 0.36 -5.89 -11.49
N LEU A 543 -0.89 -6.33 -11.26
CA LEU A 543 -2.01 -5.43 -10.99
C LEU A 543 -1.76 -4.60 -9.73
N HIS A 544 -1.33 -5.24 -8.64
CA HIS A 544 -0.98 -4.54 -7.41
C HIS A 544 0.20 -3.57 -7.60
N ASP A 545 1.27 -3.99 -8.28
CA ASP A 545 2.40 -3.08 -8.57
C ASP A 545 1.94 -1.84 -9.38
N LEU A 546 0.98 -2.01 -10.30
CA LEU A 546 0.38 -0.91 -11.06
C LEU A 546 -0.47 0.01 -10.18
N SER A 547 -1.30 -0.52 -9.28
CA SER A 547 -2.12 0.32 -8.37
C SER A 547 -1.24 1.17 -7.45
N VAL A 548 -0.17 0.60 -6.91
CA VAL A 548 0.80 1.34 -6.08
C VAL A 548 1.43 2.50 -6.87
N GLY A 549 1.90 2.25 -8.10
CA GLY A 549 2.48 3.31 -8.93
C GLY A 549 1.48 4.42 -9.27
N LEU A 550 0.24 4.04 -9.61
CA LEU A 550 -0.84 4.99 -9.91
C LEU A 550 -1.14 5.90 -8.71
N ASP A 551 -1.19 5.33 -7.50
CA ASP A 551 -1.45 6.09 -6.27
C ASP A 551 -0.37 7.13 -5.98
N ARG A 552 0.91 6.77 -6.18
CA ARG A 552 2.05 7.68 -5.99
C ARG A 552 2.00 8.86 -6.98
N VAL A 553 1.78 8.56 -8.26
CA VAL A 553 1.64 9.57 -9.33
C VAL A 553 0.43 10.47 -9.07
N ALA A 554 -0.71 9.91 -8.70
CA ALA A 554 -1.94 10.65 -8.40
C ALA A 554 -1.76 11.58 -7.19
N GLY A 555 -1.05 11.15 -6.14
CA GLY A 555 -0.76 11.97 -4.97
C GLY A 555 0.03 13.23 -5.28
N VAL A 556 1.07 13.12 -6.13
CA VAL A 556 1.82 14.30 -6.60
C VAL A 556 0.95 15.21 -7.46
N ARG A 557 0.13 14.64 -8.34
CA ARG A 557 -0.80 15.43 -9.16
C ARG A 557 -1.78 16.21 -8.29
N LEU A 558 -2.25 15.63 -7.19
CA LEU A 558 -3.14 16.29 -6.25
C LEU A 558 -2.45 17.48 -5.57
N THR A 559 -1.25 17.29 -5.01
CA THR A 559 -0.52 18.36 -4.30
C THR A 559 0.00 19.46 -5.22
N THR A 560 0.24 19.15 -6.50
CA THR A 560 0.62 20.14 -7.53
C THR A 560 -0.58 20.84 -8.18
N GLY A 561 -1.81 20.59 -7.70
CA GLY A 561 -3.03 21.28 -8.13
C GLY A 561 -3.68 20.69 -9.39
N ASN A 562 -3.20 19.56 -9.91
CA ASN A 562 -3.81 18.83 -11.02
C ASN A 562 -4.83 17.79 -10.50
N ALA A 563 -5.88 18.28 -9.83
CA ALA A 563 -6.89 17.45 -9.18
C ALA A 563 -7.59 16.49 -10.16
N ARG A 564 -7.82 16.90 -11.42
CA ARG A 564 -8.49 16.03 -12.41
C ARG A 564 -7.65 14.79 -12.72
N ALA A 565 -6.37 14.97 -13.00
CA ALA A 565 -5.48 13.85 -13.30
C ALA A 565 -5.18 12.98 -12.06
N ALA A 566 -5.32 13.53 -10.85
CA ALA A 566 -5.29 12.77 -9.61
C ALA A 566 -6.53 11.88 -9.46
N VAL A 567 -7.74 12.42 -9.71
CA VAL A 567 -8.99 11.63 -9.71
C VAL A 567 -8.91 10.48 -10.69
N ASP A 568 -8.47 10.72 -11.93
CA ASP A 568 -8.38 9.67 -12.95
C ASP A 568 -7.41 8.55 -12.52
N GLY A 569 -6.25 8.91 -11.94
CA GLY A 569 -5.25 7.93 -11.46
C GLY A 569 -5.70 7.13 -10.23
N TYR A 570 -6.29 7.80 -9.22
CA TYR A 570 -6.83 7.11 -8.04
C TYR A 570 -8.04 6.23 -8.37
N GLN A 571 -8.85 6.63 -9.37
CA GLN A 571 -9.96 5.80 -9.82
C GLN A 571 -9.46 4.53 -10.53
N GLU A 572 -8.43 4.63 -11.39
CA GLU A 572 -7.82 3.46 -12.04
C GLU A 572 -7.23 2.49 -10.99
N SER A 573 -6.54 3.03 -9.97
CA SER A 573 -6.03 2.25 -8.84
C SER A 573 -7.15 1.55 -8.05
N LEU A 574 -8.21 2.27 -7.69
CA LEU A 574 -9.37 1.70 -6.99
C LEU A 574 -10.05 0.58 -7.80
N ASP A 575 -10.18 0.74 -9.11
CA ASP A 575 -10.79 -0.27 -9.97
C ASP A 575 -9.93 -1.55 -10.05
N ILE A 576 -8.60 -1.40 -10.03
CA ILE A 576 -7.67 -2.53 -9.91
C ILE A 576 -7.81 -3.23 -8.57
N LEU A 577 -7.79 -2.48 -7.46
CA LEU A 577 -7.91 -3.04 -6.10
C LEU A 577 -9.24 -3.77 -5.91
N ARG A 578 -10.35 -3.22 -6.42
CA ARG A 578 -11.65 -3.92 -6.43
C ARG A 578 -11.61 -5.22 -7.21
N LYS A 579 -10.90 -5.26 -8.33
CA LYS A 579 -10.72 -6.49 -9.10
C LYS A 579 -9.92 -7.52 -8.32
N LEU A 580 -8.86 -7.12 -7.61
CA LEU A 580 -8.08 -8.01 -6.74
C LEU A 580 -8.91 -8.51 -5.56
N ALA A 581 -9.61 -7.63 -4.87
CA ALA A 581 -10.51 -7.96 -3.77
C ALA A 581 -11.68 -8.87 -4.18
N ALA A 582 -12.09 -8.84 -5.46
CA ALA A 582 -13.10 -9.77 -5.98
C ALA A 582 -12.56 -11.20 -6.21
N LEU A 583 -11.23 -11.37 -6.37
CA LEU A 583 -10.59 -12.67 -6.48
C LEU A 583 -10.47 -13.36 -5.11
N ASP A 584 -10.21 -12.59 -4.07
CA ASP A 584 -10.26 -13.06 -2.68
C ASP A 584 -11.10 -12.12 -1.79
N PRO A 585 -12.43 -12.30 -1.76
CA PRO A 585 -13.32 -11.46 -0.94
C PRO A 585 -13.14 -11.65 0.57
N GLN A 586 -12.32 -12.60 1.01
CA GLN A 586 -12.09 -12.90 2.42
C GLN A 586 -10.75 -12.35 2.92
N ASP A 587 -9.92 -11.79 2.04
CA ASP A 587 -8.65 -11.16 2.38
C ASP A 587 -8.90 -9.78 3.04
N PRO A 588 -8.65 -9.63 4.36
CA PRO A 588 -8.86 -8.36 5.06
C PRO A 588 -7.95 -7.24 4.53
N ASP A 589 -6.72 -7.57 4.12
CA ASP A 589 -5.72 -6.58 3.72
C ASP A 589 -6.14 -5.92 2.41
N LEU A 590 -6.61 -6.72 1.43
CA LEU A 590 -7.15 -6.19 0.18
C LEU A 590 -8.41 -5.34 0.38
N GLN A 591 -9.29 -5.70 1.31
CA GLN A 591 -10.48 -4.89 1.61
C GLN A 591 -10.11 -3.55 2.26
N GLN A 592 -9.09 -3.55 3.13
CA GLN A 592 -8.51 -2.33 3.70
C GLN A 592 -7.88 -1.43 2.63
N GLU A 593 -7.16 -2.00 1.66
CA GLU A 593 -6.60 -1.24 0.54
C GLU A 593 -7.68 -0.58 -0.31
N VAL A 594 -8.80 -1.28 -0.59
CA VAL A 594 -9.96 -0.69 -1.27
C VAL A 594 -10.54 0.49 -0.47
N ALA A 595 -10.69 0.35 0.85
CA ALA A 595 -11.17 1.43 1.72
C ALA A 595 -10.22 2.65 1.67
N GLY A 596 -8.91 2.42 1.73
CA GLY A 596 -7.90 3.48 1.61
C GLY A 596 -7.96 4.18 0.25
N ALA A 597 -8.13 3.43 -0.84
CA ALA A 597 -8.26 3.98 -2.19
C ALA A 597 -9.55 4.81 -2.37
N LEU A 598 -10.67 4.39 -1.78
CA LEU A 598 -11.91 5.18 -1.75
C LEU A 598 -11.70 6.54 -1.07
N GLY A 599 -10.99 6.58 0.06
CA GLY A 599 -10.64 7.82 0.73
C GLY A 599 -9.81 8.77 -0.15
N ARG A 600 -8.80 8.24 -0.86
CA ARG A 600 -7.97 9.02 -1.80
C ARG A 600 -8.77 9.56 -3.00
N VAL A 601 -9.69 8.74 -3.55
CA VAL A 601 -10.62 9.19 -4.60
C VAL A 601 -11.51 10.31 -4.08
N GLY A 602 -12.05 10.18 -2.86
CA GLY A 602 -12.85 11.20 -2.22
C GLY A 602 -12.10 12.53 -2.07
N ASP A 603 -10.86 12.48 -1.56
CA ASP A 603 -10.01 13.67 -1.37
C ASP A 603 -9.68 14.36 -2.70
N ALA A 604 -9.36 13.58 -3.73
CA ALA A 604 -9.07 14.12 -5.05
C ALA A 604 -10.31 14.75 -5.72
N ARG A 605 -11.49 14.16 -5.53
CA ARG A 605 -12.76 14.73 -6.03
C ARG A 605 -13.14 16.00 -5.27
N LEU A 606 -12.91 16.05 -3.96
CA LEU A 606 -13.11 17.25 -3.16
C LEU A 606 -12.22 18.40 -3.66
N ALA A 607 -10.94 18.14 -3.90
CA ALA A 607 -10.00 19.13 -4.46
C ALA A 607 -10.37 19.57 -5.89
N LEU A 608 -11.04 18.71 -6.67
CA LEU A 608 -11.59 19.03 -7.99
C LEU A 608 -12.87 19.90 -7.91
N GLY A 609 -13.48 20.02 -6.72
CA GLY A 609 -14.78 20.65 -6.52
C GLY A 609 -15.98 19.74 -6.83
N ASP A 610 -15.75 18.44 -7.05
CA ASP A 610 -16.80 17.42 -7.22
C ASP A 610 -17.27 16.92 -5.84
N LEU A 611 -18.04 17.76 -5.14
CA LEU A 611 -18.55 17.45 -3.80
C LEU A 611 -19.45 16.21 -3.78
N ALA A 612 -20.26 16.00 -4.82
CA ALA A 612 -21.16 14.86 -4.89
C ALA A 612 -20.38 13.55 -5.07
N GLY A 613 -19.37 13.55 -5.95
CA GLY A 613 -18.51 12.40 -6.14
C GLY A 613 -17.59 12.12 -4.95
N ALA A 614 -17.15 13.16 -4.22
CA ALA A 614 -16.39 13.01 -2.99
C ALA A 614 -17.22 12.37 -1.89
N LEU A 615 -18.45 12.88 -1.66
CA LEU A 615 -19.38 12.32 -0.69
C LEU A 615 -19.67 10.85 -0.96
N ALA A 616 -19.96 10.48 -2.22
CA ALA A 616 -20.22 9.10 -2.58
C ALA A 616 -19.03 8.16 -2.26
N ALA A 617 -17.80 8.62 -2.47
CA ALA A 617 -16.60 7.84 -2.16
C ALA A 617 -16.40 7.67 -0.64
N TYR A 618 -16.60 8.73 0.16
CA TYR A 618 -16.49 8.64 1.62
C TYR A 618 -17.60 7.78 2.25
N GLU A 619 -18.82 7.83 1.73
CA GLU A 619 -19.92 6.98 2.20
C GLU A 619 -19.67 5.50 1.87
N GLU A 620 -19.15 5.21 0.68
CA GLU A 620 -18.76 3.86 0.31
C GLU A 620 -17.60 3.35 1.19
N GLN A 621 -16.60 4.19 1.45
CA GLN A 621 -15.49 3.89 2.37
C GLN A 621 -16.04 3.53 3.76
N ALA A 622 -16.89 4.39 4.33
CA ALA A 622 -17.46 4.17 5.66
C ALA A 622 -18.29 2.88 5.72
N ALA A 623 -19.10 2.60 4.69
CA ALA A 623 -19.90 1.37 4.60
C ALA A 623 -19.02 0.11 4.52
N LEU A 624 -17.97 0.13 3.69
CA LEU A 624 -17.03 -0.97 3.56
C LEU A 624 -16.31 -1.23 4.89
N THR A 625 -15.72 -0.20 5.49
CA THR A 625 -14.99 -0.31 6.76
C THR A 625 -15.88 -0.74 7.91
N ALA A 626 -17.13 -0.27 7.97
CA ALA A 626 -18.10 -0.73 8.97
C ALA A 626 -18.39 -2.25 8.81
N GLY A 627 -18.53 -2.75 7.59
CA GLY A 627 -18.70 -4.18 7.32
C GLY A 627 -17.49 -5.03 7.73
N LEU A 628 -16.27 -4.50 7.56
CA LEU A 628 -15.06 -5.17 8.05
C LEU A 628 -15.04 -5.21 9.60
N LEU A 629 -15.46 -4.14 10.27
CA LEU A 629 -15.55 -4.09 11.73
C LEU A 629 -16.61 -5.03 12.32
N GLU A 630 -17.66 -5.39 11.59
CA GLU A 630 -18.58 -6.46 12.05
C GLU A 630 -17.87 -7.81 12.19
N ARG A 631 -16.83 -8.04 11.38
CA ARG A 631 -16.03 -9.26 11.38
C ARG A 631 -14.83 -9.19 12.32
N TRP A 632 -14.22 -8.01 12.43
CA TRP A 632 -13.06 -7.75 13.28
C TRP A 632 -13.32 -6.56 14.25
N PRO A 633 -14.22 -6.72 15.24
CA PRO A 633 -14.74 -5.61 16.05
C PRO A 633 -13.73 -4.93 16.99
N GLY A 634 -12.49 -5.41 17.05
CA GLY A 634 -11.40 -4.85 17.87
C GLY A 634 -10.26 -4.23 17.07
N ASP A 635 -10.34 -4.19 15.75
CA ASP A 635 -9.30 -3.64 14.89
C ASP A 635 -9.30 -2.11 14.98
N THR A 636 -8.24 -1.55 15.56
CA THR A 636 -8.11 -0.10 15.76
C THR A 636 -7.83 0.65 14.47
N ASP A 637 -7.20 0.02 13.48
CA ASP A 637 -6.87 0.66 12.21
C ASP A 637 -8.15 0.81 11.38
N LEU A 638 -9.00 -0.21 11.36
CA LEU A 638 -10.34 -0.12 10.77
C LEU A 638 -11.22 0.94 11.48
N GLN A 639 -11.15 1.02 12.81
CA GLN A 639 -11.90 2.06 13.54
C GLN A 639 -11.41 3.48 13.19
N ASP A 640 -10.11 3.68 13.02
CA ASP A 640 -9.53 4.97 12.62
C ASP A 640 -9.93 5.36 11.19
N ILE A 641 -9.87 4.40 10.25
CA ILE A 641 -10.35 4.59 8.88
C ILE A 641 -11.83 4.99 8.87
N LEU A 642 -12.67 4.33 9.67
CA LEU A 642 -14.10 4.63 9.77
C LEU A 642 -14.36 6.02 10.37
N LEU A 643 -13.61 6.38 11.43
CA LEU A 643 -13.66 7.71 12.05
C LEU A 643 -13.39 8.80 11.00
N VAL A 644 -12.27 8.69 10.27
CA VAL A 644 -11.88 9.68 9.28
C VAL A 644 -12.88 9.75 8.12
N ALA A 645 -13.39 8.60 7.66
CA ALA A 645 -14.40 8.54 6.60
C ALA A 645 -15.68 9.30 7.00
N TRP A 646 -16.17 9.12 8.23
CA TRP A 646 -17.36 9.80 8.71
C TRP A 646 -17.18 11.32 8.90
N ILE A 647 -16.00 11.77 9.36
CA ILE A 647 -15.70 13.22 9.43
C ILE A 647 -15.76 13.82 8.03
N LYS A 648 -15.07 13.21 7.05
CA LYS A 648 -15.03 13.70 5.67
C LYS A 648 -16.41 13.68 4.99
N ALA A 649 -17.20 12.62 5.22
CA ALA A 649 -18.58 12.56 4.73
C ALA A 649 -19.46 13.64 5.38
N GLY A 650 -19.28 13.90 6.69
CA GLY A 650 -19.95 14.99 7.40
C GLY A 650 -19.62 16.37 6.83
N ASP A 651 -18.34 16.63 6.58
CA ASP A 651 -17.87 17.90 6.00
C ASP A 651 -18.43 18.12 4.59
N ALA A 652 -18.42 17.08 3.75
CA ALA A 652 -19.01 17.14 2.41
C ALA A 652 -20.54 17.37 2.45
N ARG A 653 -21.25 16.73 3.39
CA ARG A 653 -22.70 16.96 3.61
C ARG A 653 -22.99 18.37 4.11
N SER A 654 -22.15 18.90 5.00
CA SER A 654 -22.27 20.27 5.50
C SER A 654 -22.15 21.29 4.37
N GLN A 655 -21.18 21.10 3.45
CA GLN A 655 -20.99 21.96 2.28
C GLN A 655 -22.14 21.88 1.26
N THR A 656 -22.85 20.75 1.18
CA THR A 656 -24.04 20.59 0.31
C THR A 656 -25.34 21.09 0.96
N GLY A 657 -25.28 21.55 2.22
CA GLY A 657 -26.43 22.10 2.95
C GLY A 657 -27.31 21.06 3.63
N ASP A 658 -26.92 19.79 3.66
CA ASP A 658 -27.66 18.71 4.35
C ASP A 658 -27.20 18.60 5.82
N SER A 659 -27.52 19.61 6.62
CA SER A 659 -27.07 19.71 8.02
C SER A 659 -27.53 18.53 8.89
N ALA A 660 -28.68 17.94 8.61
CA ALA A 660 -29.21 16.80 9.37
C ALA A 660 -28.36 15.54 9.13
N ARG A 661 -28.03 15.25 7.87
CA ARG A 661 -27.16 14.12 7.55
C ARG A 661 -25.69 14.38 7.91
N ALA A 662 -25.24 15.63 7.84
CA ALA A 662 -23.91 16.00 8.33
C ALA A 662 -23.79 15.72 9.84
N LEU A 663 -24.78 16.15 10.62
CA LEU A 663 -24.83 15.88 12.06
C LEU A 663 -24.78 14.38 12.36
N SER A 664 -25.59 13.57 11.67
CA SER A 664 -25.58 12.12 11.85
C SER A 664 -24.23 11.48 11.52
N ALA A 665 -23.51 11.97 10.50
CA ALA A 665 -22.18 11.48 10.16
C ALA A 665 -21.16 11.82 11.26
N TYR A 666 -21.17 13.05 11.80
CA TYR A 666 -20.28 13.42 12.89
C TYR A 666 -20.59 12.67 14.19
N GLU A 667 -21.85 12.30 14.45
CA GLU A 667 -22.22 11.48 15.61
C GLU A 667 -21.69 10.03 15.47
N GLU A 668 -21.70 9.45 14.27
CA GLU A 668 -21.04 8.16 14.01
C GLU A 668 -19.51 8.25 14.08
N ALA A 669 -18.92 9.35 13.61
CA ALA A 669 -17.49 9.64 13.79
C ALA A 669 -17.13 9.67 15.29
N LEU A 670 -17.89 10.43 16.10
CA LEU A 670 -17.66 10.53 17.54
C LEU A 670 -17.76 9.18 18.24
N LYS A 671 -18.70 8.33 17.83
CA LYS A 671 -18.83 6.96 18.34
C LYS A 671 -17.59 6.10 18.03
N ALA A 672 -17.06 6.19 16.81
CA ALA A 672 -15.81 5.50 16.43
C ALA A 672 -14.61 6.03 17.24
N ALA A 673 -14.47 7.35 17.37
CA ALA A 673 -13.46 7.98 18.20
C ALA A 673 -13.53 7.53 19.68
N HIS A 674 -14.73 7.43 20.26
CA HIS A 674 -14.90 6.94 21.63
C HIS A 674 -14.54 5.46 21.80
N ALA A 675 -14.71 4.63 20.76
CA ALA A 675 -14.24 3.25 20.79
C ALA A 675 -12.70 3.19 20.82
N LEU A 676 -12.04 3.98 19.97
CA LEU A 676 -10.59 4.12 19.92
C LEU A 676 -9.98 4.64 21.24
N LEU A 677 -10.56 5.70 21.80
CA LEU A 677 -10.10 6.32 23.05
C LEU A 677 -10.33 5.45 24.29
N LYS A 678 -11.17 4.40 24.23
CA LYS A 678 -11.22 3.39 25.29
C LYS A 678 -10.00 2.49 25.30
N VAL A 679 -9.41 2.23 24.13
CA VAL A 679 -8.23 1.36 23.98
C VAL A 679 -6.96 2.13 24.28
N ALA A 680 -6.80 3.31 23.67
CA ALA A 680 -5.66 4.20 23.92
C ALA A 680 -6.17 5.61 24.28
N PRO A 681 -6.48 5.85 25.57
CA PRO A 681 -7.00 7.14 26.02
C PRO A 681 -6.10 8.32 25.68
N ASP A 682 -4.78 8.09 25.63
CA ASP A 682 -3.75 9.09 25.40
C ASP A 682 -3.37 9.32 23.92
N HIS A 683 -4.05 8.67 22.98
CA HIS A 683 -3.74 8.81 21.56
C HIS A 683 -4.09 10.20 21.02
N ILE A 684 -3.06 10.96 20.66
CA ILE A 684 -3.15 12.39 20.29
C ILE A 684 -4.07 12.62 19.09
N LEU A 685 -3.90 11.85 18.01
CA LEU A 685 -4.69 12.02 16.79
C LEU A 685 -6.18 11.75 17.01
N TRP A 686 -6.51 10.72 17.79
CA TRP A 686 -7.89 10.30 18.05
C TRP A 686 -8.62 11.30 18.94
N ARG A 687 -7.92 11.86 19.94
CA ARG A 687 -8.44 12.98 20.74
C ARG A 687 -8.72 14.20 19.87
N ASN A 688 -7.82 14.51 18.93
CA ASN A 688 -7.98 15.65 18.04
C ASN A 688 -9.20 15.47 17.12
N ASN A 689 -9.36 14.29 16.51
CA ASN A 689 -10.48 13.97 15.64
C ASN A 689 -11.82 13.93 16.41
N ALA A 690 -11.82 13.43 17.65
CA ALA A 690 -12.98 13.46 18.54
C ALA A 690 -13.41 14.91 18.87
N ALA A 691 -12.45 15.76 19.23
CA ALA A 691 -12.70 17.18 19.50
C ALA A 691 -13.24 17.91 18.26
N GLU A 692 -12.68 17.62 17.08
CA GLU A 692 -13.19 18.18 15.82
C GLU A 692 -14.63 17.74 15.55
N ALA A 693 -14.95 16.45 15.66
CA ALA A 693 -16.32 15.96 15.45
C ALA A 693 -17.32 16.66 16.40
N LEU A 694 -16.96 16.82 17.67
CA LEU A 694 -17.75 17.55 18.68
C LEU A 694 -17.92 19.04 18.33
N GLU A 695 -16.87 19.71 17.85
CA GLU A 695 -16.95 21.11 17.41
C GLU A 695 -17.86 21.29 16.18
N ARG A 696 -17.82 20.35 15.22
CA ARG A 696 -18.75 20.33 14.08
C ARG A 696 -20.19 20.09 14.53
N ILE A 697 -20.42 19.13 15.45
CA ILE A 697 -21.73 18.89 16.07
C ILE A 697 -22.26 20.14 16.76
N GLY A 698 -21.41 20.79 17.59
CA GLY A 698 -21.75 22.02 18.29
C GLY A 698 -22.13 23.15 17.34
N GLY A 699 -21.36 23.32 16.25
CA GLY A 699 -21.63 24.32 15.23
C GLY A 699 -22.97 24.11 14.52
N LEU A 700 -23.31 22.86 14.18
CA LEU A 700 -24.59 22.52 13.54
C LEU A 700 -25.78 22.64 14.49
N LYS A 701 -25.60 22.36 15.78
CA LYS A 701 -26.66 22.47 16.80
C LYS A 701 -26.88 23.89 17.29
N ARG A 702 -25.93 24.81 17.07
CA ARG A 702 -25.90 26.16 17.67
C ARG A 702 -27.24 26.90 17.61
N ASP A 703 -27.94 26.85 16.48
CA ASP A 703 -29.16 27.64 16.28
C ASP A 703 -30.46 26.81 16.43
N THR A 704 -30.36 25.48 16.58
CA THR A 704 -31.51 24.57 16.69
C THR A 704 -31.65 23.90 18.06
N ASP A 705 -30.52 23.65 18.73
CA ASP A 705 -30.40 22.98 20.03
C ASP A 705 -29.19 23.57 20.78
N GLU A 706 -29.39 24.74 21.39
CA GLU A 706 -28.34 25.47 22.10
C GLU A 706 -27.74 24.65 23.25
N ALA A 707 -28.57 23.90 23.99
CA ALA A 707 -28.11 23.06 25.09
C ALA A 707 -27.21 21.92 24.60
N GLY A 708 -27.60 21.26 23.50
CA GLY A 708 -26.76 20.25 22.85
C GLY A 708 -25.47 20.83 22.27
N ALA A 709 -25.51 22.06 21.75
CA ALA A 709 -24.32 22.75 21.26
C ALA A 709 -23.32 23.06 22.38
N VAL A 710 -23.81 23.59 23.51
CA VAL A 710 -22.98 23.85 24.71
C VAL A 710 -22.35 22.56 25.21
N ALA A 711 -23.12 21.47 25.32
CA ALA A 711 -22.59 20.18 25.77
C ALA A 711 -21.47 19.65 24.85
N ALA A 712 -21.64 19.77 23.53
CA ALA A 712 -20.62 19.34 22.57
C ALA A 712 -19.33 20.17 22.67
N TYR A 713 -19.44 21.50 22.78
CA TYR A 713 -18.26 22.36 22.96
C TYR A 713 -17.56 22.12 24.30
N GLU A 714 -18.30 21.89 25.39
CA GLU A 714 -17.70 21.58 26.69
C GLU A 714 -16.93 20.25 26.67
N GLU A 715 -17.47 19.21 26.02
CA GLU A 715 -16.77 17.93 25.85
C GLU A 715 -15.52 18.09 24.96
N ALA A 716 -15.62 18.84 23.85
CA ALA A 716 -14.47 19.14 22.99
C ALA A 716 -13.39 19.90 23.77
N LEU A 717 -13.77 20.87 24.59
CA LEU A 717 -12.83 21.66 25.40
C LEU A 717 -12.04 20.79 26.40
N VAL A 718 -12.66 19.76 26.97
CA VAL A 718 -11.94 18.77 27.81
C VAL A 718 -10.84 18.08 27.01
N LEU A 719 -11.13 17.63 25.79
CA LEU A 719 -10.16 17.00 24.91
C LEU A 719 -9.06 17.97 24.46
N ARG A 720 -9.42 19.21 24.10
CA ARG A 720 -8.48 20.26 23.71
C ARG A 720 -7.51 20.61 24.84
N ARG A 721 -8.00 20.74 26.08
CA ARG A 721 -7.15 20.95 27.27
C ARG A 721 -6.19 19.79 27.52
N SER A 722 -6.67 18.56 27.39
CA SER A 722 -5.81 17.37 27.53
C SER A 722 -4.70 17.33 26.47
N LEU A 723 -5.01 17.71 25.23
CA LEU A 723 -4.02 17.83 24.16
C LEU A 723 -2.99 18.93 24.44
N ALA A 724 -3.43 20.12 24.85
CA ALA A 724 -2.54 21.23 25.22
C ALA A 724 -1.67 20.91 26.45
N ALA A 725 -2.16 20.11 27.40
CA ALA A 725 -1.35 19.66 28.53
C ALA A 725 -0.27 18.66 28.11
N THR A 726 -0.52 17.86 27.06
CA THR A 726 0.44 16.88 26.54
C THR A 726 1.49 17.55 25.65
N GLU A 727 1.09 18.54 24.87
CA GLU A 727 1.94 19.27 23.93
C GLU A 727 1.82 20.80 24.16
N PRO A 728 2.31 21.32 25.30
CA PRO A 728 2.11 22.72 25.69
C PRO A 728 2.84 23.72 24.80
N ASP A 729 3.88 23.28 24.11
CA ASP A 729 4.73 24.13 23.26
C ASP A 729 4.21 24.22 21.81
N GLN A 730 3.12 23.53 21.47
CA GLN A 730 2.51 23.55 20.14
C GLN A 730 1.45 24.67 20.05
N PRO A 731 1.67 25.74 19.26
CA PRO A 731 0.72 26.85 19.14
C PRO A 731 -0.69 26.41 18.71
N GLU A 732 -0.79 25.41 17.83
CA GLU A 732 -2.05 24.89 17.30
C GLU A 732 -2.98 24.38 18.40
N ARG A 733 -2.43 23.87 19.51
CA ARG A 733 -3.21 23.40 20.66
C ARG A 733 -3.94 24.55 21.36
N HIS A 734 -3.25 25.67 21.53
CA HIS A 734 -3.81 26.88 22.14
C HIS A 734 -4.80 27.57 21.20
N ARG A 735 -4.53 27.63 19.88
CA ARG A 735 -5.49 28.16 18.89
C ARG A 735 -6.81 27.39 18.91
N ALA A 736 -6.74 26.06 19.00
CA ALA A 736 -7.95 25.24 19.07
C ALA A 736 -8.76 25.49 20.35
N ILE A 737 -8.10 25.71 21.50
CA ILE A 737 -8.78 26.13 22.74
C ILE A 737 -9.45 27.50 22.56
N VAL A 738 -8.77 28.48 21.97
CA VAL A 738 -9.32 29.82 21.71
C VAL A 738 -10.57 29.74 20.85
N ALA A 739 -10.50 29.03 19.71
CA ALA A 739 -11.63 28.90 18.78
C ALA A 739 -12.85 28.21 19.43
N ASN A 740 -12.60 27.19 20.26
CA ASN A 740 -13.66 26.48 20.97
C ASN A 740 -14.33 27.37 22.03
N LEU A 741 -13.52 28.06 22.86
CA LEU A 741 -14.00 28.96 23.91
C LEU A 741 -14.74 30.18 23.36
N GLU A 742 -14.38 30.67 22.16
CA GLU A 742 -15.12 31.73 21.50
C GLU A 742 -16.58 31.32 21.25
N GLN A 743 -16.81 30.12 20.72
CA GLN A 743 -18.17 29.60 20.49
C GLN A 743 -18.91 29.34 21.80
N LEU A 744 -18.23 28.76 22.79
CA LEU A 744 -18.83 28.47 24.10
C LEU A 744 -19.22 29.76 24.85
N GLY A 745 -18.33 30.76 24.85
CA GLY A 745 -18.58 32.06 25.48
C GLY A 745 -19.74 32.81 24.84
N TYR A 746 -19.83 32.79 23.50
CA TYR A 746 -20.96 33.34 22.77
C TYR A 746 -22.29 32.66 23.16
N LEU A 747 -22.32 31.33 23.18
CA LEU A 747 -23.52 30.57 23.53
C LEU A 747 -23.97 30.83 24.97
N LYS A 748 -23.03 30.86 25.92
CA LYS A 748 -23.34 31.16 27.34
C LYS A 748 -23.84 32.59 27.53
N ALA A 749 -23.29 33.56 26.80
CA ALA A 749 -23.79 34.94 26.85
C ALA A 749 -25.23 35.01 26.30
N ARG A 750 -25.52 34.30 25.21
CA ARG A 750 -26.84 34.26 24.58
C ARG A 750 -27.89 33.57 25.45
N SER A 751 -27.50 32.54 26.20
CA SER A 751 -28.37 31.79 27.12
C SER A 751 -28.69 32.53 28.43
N GLY A 752 -28.03 33.67 28.68
CA GLY A 752 -28.13 34.43 29.92
C GLY A 752 -27.18 33.94 31.03
N ASP A 753 -26.33 32.95 30.78
CA ASP A 753 -25.24 32.55 31.68
C ASP A 753 -24.03 33.49 31.54
N GLY A 754 -24.20 34.73 32.00
CA GLY A 754 -23.16 35.75 31.92
C GLY A 754 -21.89 35.39 32.70
N ASN A 755 -22.01 34.67 33.82
CA ASN A 755 -20.84 34.24 34.59
C ASN A 755 -20.05 33.16 33.86
N GLY A 756 -20.74 32.18 33.26
CA GLY A 756 -20.10 31.17 32.42
C GLY A 756 -19.47 31.74 31.16
N ALA A 757 -20.08 32.78 30.57
CA ALA A 757 -19.52 33.51 29.44
C ALA A 757 -18.21 34.25 29.82
N VAL A 758 -18.18 34.92 30.98
CA VAL A 758 -16.97 35.56 31.50
C VAL A 758 -15.87 34.52 31.74
N ALA A 759 -16.19 33.40 32.40
CA ALA A 759 -15.21 32.35 32.67
C ALA A 759 -14.59 31.77 31.39
N ALA A 760 -15.42 31.50 30.36
CA ALA A 760 -14.93 31.04 29.07
C ALA A 760 -14.01 32.06 28.40
N MET A 761 -14.37 33.34 28.47
CA MET A 761 -13.60 34.44 27.87
C MET A 761 -12.27 34.70 28.60
N GLU A 762 -12.24 34.55 29.93
CA GLU A 762 -11.00 34.65 30.73
C GLU A 762 -10.00 33.54 30.37
N GLU A 763 -10.48 32.31 30.21
CA GLU A 763 -9.66 31.20 29.76
C GLU A 763 -9.19 31.37 28.31
N MET A 764 -10.04 31.91 27.44
CA MET A 764 -9.69 32.21 26.05
C MET A 764 -8.56 33.24 25.97
N VAL A 765 -8.61 34.27 26.82
CA VAL A 765 -7.51 35.25 26.97
C VAL A 765 -6.25 34.57 27.51
N ALA A 766 -6.37 33.64 28.48
CA ALA A 766 -5.21 32.91 28.99
C ALA A 766 -4.51 32.08 27.90
N ALA A 767 -5.27 31.33 27.10
CA ALA A 767 -4.74 30.60 25.95
C ALA A 767 -4.13 31.53 24.88
N GLY A 768 -4.73 32.70 24.65
CA GLY A 768 -4.17 33.74 23.78
C GLY A 768 -2.84 34.32 24.30
N ARG A 769 -2.66 34.45 25.62
CA ARG A 769 -1.37 34.84 26.22
C ARG A 769 -0.30 33.77 25.97
N ASP A 770 -0.66 32.50 26.08
CA ASP A 770 0.26 31.40 25.76
C ASP A 770 0.67 31.42 24.28
N LEU A 771 -0.25 31.72 23.36
CA LEU A 771 0.07 31.91 21.94
C LEU A 771 1.09 33.02 21.70
N VAL A 772 0.87 34.21 22.29
CA VAL A 772 1.80 35.34 22.17
C VAL A 772 3.16 35.02 22.82
N ARG A 773 3.18 34.22 23.90
CA ARG A 773 4.42 33.75 24.52
C ARG A 773 5.19 32.77 23.61
N LEU A 774 4.49 31.86 22.95
CA LEU A 774 5.09 30.88 22.02
C LEU A 774 5.53 31.52 20.70
N LEU A 775 4.80 32.55 20.26
CA LEU A 775 5.02 33.25 18.99
C LEU A 775 5.19 34.76 19.23
N PRO A 776 6.27 35.20 19.89
CA PRO A 776 6.45 36.60 20.30
C PRO A 776 6.55 37.58 19.12
N ASP A 777 7.00 37.10 17.96
CA ASP A 777 7.11 37.90 16.73
C ASP A 777 5.82 37.91 15.90
N SER A 778 4.80 37.13 16.29
CA SER A 778 3.52 37.09 15.58
C SER A 778 2.63 38.25 15.97
N GLU A 779 2.63 39.29 15.13
CA GLU A 779 1.69 40.39 15.27
C GLU A 779 0.22 39.94 15.18
N GLU A 780 -0.07 38.89 14.40
CA GLU A 780 -1.41 38.35 14.27
C GLU A 780 -1.95 37.86 15.62
N GLU A 781 -1.16 37.10 16.37
CA GLU A 781 -1.57 36.58 17.68
C GLU A 781 -1.74 37.70 18.71
N ALA A 782 -0.86 38.71 18.67
CA ALA A 782 -0.97 39.88 19.53
C ALA A 782 -2.24 40.70 19.24
N ILE A 783 -2.60 40.86 17.96
CA ILE A 783 -3.84 41.54 17.54
C ILE A 783 -5.07 40.73 17.98
N GLN A 784 -5.07 39.41 17.79
CA GLN A 784 -6.16 38.55 18.23
C GLN A 784 -6.35 38.61 19.75
N LEU A 785 -5.25 38.54 20.53
CA LEU A 785 -5.32 38.68 21.99
C LEU A 785 -5.88 40.04 22.43
N ALA A 786 -5.46 41.14 21.78
CA ALA A 786 -6.00 42.48 22.05
C ALA A 786 -7.52 42.56 21.76
N GLY A 787 -7.99 41.94 20.69
CA GLY A 787 -9.42 41.82 20.39
C GLY A 787 -10.18 40.98 21.42
N ASN A 788 -9.58 39.88 21.89
CA ASN A 788 -10.15 39.01 22.91
C ASN A 788 -10.27 39.71 24.28
N LEU A 789 -9.26 40.48 24.66
CA LEU A 789 -9.27 41.32 25.86
C LEU A 789 -10.35 42.39 25.80
N ASP A 790 -10.59 42.99 24.63
CA ASP A 790 -11.66 43.97 24.46
C ASP A 790 -13.05 43.36 24.65
N ARG A 791 -13.29 42.17 24.07
CA ARG A 791 -14.54 41.44 24.27
C ARG A 791 -14.74 41.05 25.73
N LEU A 792 -13.68 40.60 26.41
CA LEU A 792 -13.71 40.30 27.84
C LEU A 792 -14.06 41.54 28.68
N ALA A 793 -13.42 42.68 28.39
CA ALA A 793 -13.66 43.93 29.11
C ALA A 793 -15.10 44.41 28.95
N ASN A 794 -15.62 44.41 27.72
CA ASN A 794 -17.01 44.78 27.44
C ASN A 794 -18.01 43.84 28.15
N LEU A 795 -17.74 42.54 28.15
CA LEU A 795 -18.57 41.55 28.85
C LEU A 795 -18.55 41.76 30.37
N LYS A 796 -17.36 41.99 30.96
CA LYS A 796 -17.22 42.32 32.38
C LYS A 796 -17.95 43.62 32.75
N MET A 797 -17.91 44.62 31.88
CA MET A 797 -18.68 45.85 32.07
C MET A 797 -20.18 45.58 32.10
N ALA A 798 -20.69 44.77 31.16
CA ALA A 798 -22.10 44.37 31.14
C ALA A 798 -22.49 43.59 32.41
N MET A 799 -21.60 42.75 32.92
CA MET A 799 -21.77 41.97 34.17
C MET A 799 -21.54 42.78 35.45
N ASN A 800 -21.36 44.10 35.33
CA ASN A 800 -21.15 45.02 36.44
C ASN A 800 -19.86 44.75 37.24
N ASP A 801 -18.78 44.38 36.54
CA ASP A 801 -17.40 44.33 37.05
C ASP A 801 -16.49 45.38 36.36
N PRO A 802 -16.62 46.68 36.68
CA PRO A 802 -15.74 47.71 36.12
C PRO A 802 -14.25 47.55 36.43
N PRO A 803 -13.83 47.15 37.65
CA PRO A 803 -12.42 46.89 37.93
C PRO A 803 -11.82 45.83 37.02
N GLY A 804 -12.53 44.71 36.79
CA GLY A 804 -12.07 43.67 35.88
C GLY A 804 -12.06 44.10 34.41
N ALA A 805 -13.03 44.92 33.98
CA ALA A 805 -13.03 45.48 32.64
C ALA A 805 -11.84 46.41 32.38
N LEU A 806 -11.58 47.33 33.31
CA LEU A 806 -10.43 48.25 33.24
C LEU A 806 -9.10 47.50 33.22
N ALA A 807 -8.96 46.41 33.98
CA ALA A 807 -7.76 45.58 33.96
C ALA A 807 -7.51 44.96 32.58
N ALA A 808 -8.54 44.42 31.92
CA ALA A 808 -8.44 43.86 30.58
C ALA A 808 -8.11 44.92 29.51
N TRP A 809 -8.72 46.11 29.59
CA TRP A 809 -8.38 47.22 28.68
C TRP A 809 -6.97 47.76 28.87
N ARG A 810 -6.43 47.79 30.10
CA ARG A 810 -5.03 48.16 30.34
C ARG A 810 -4.07 47.17 29.69
N GLU A 811 -4.34 45.87 29.80
CA GLU A 811 -3.54 44.85 29.11
C GLU A 811 -3.63 44.96 27.58
N LYS A 812 -4.83 45.20 27.04
CA LYS A 812 -5.03 45.50 25.61
C LYS A 812 -4.19 46.70 25.18
N LEU A 813 -4.19 47.77 25.97
CA LEU A 813 -3.41 48.97 25.71
C LEU A 813 -1.90 48.67 25.63
N ASP A 814 -1.36 47.88 26.55
CA ASP A 814 0.05 47.50 26.54
C ASP A 814 0.44 46.73 25.27
N LEU A 815 -0.40 45.78 24.83
CA LEU A 815 -0.21 45.04 23.59
C LEU A 815 -0.27 45.94 22.34
N VAL A 816 -1.31 46.77 22.24
CA VAL A 816 -1.49 47.68 21.10
C VAL A 816 -0.38 48.73 21.05
N ARG A 817 0.10 49.18 22.21
CA ARG A 817 1.24 50.10 22.31
C ARG A 817 2.52 49.45 21.79
N ALA A 818 2.80 48.20 22.16
CA ALA A 818 3.96 47.46 21.64
C ALA A 818 3.90 47.32 20.12
N LEU A 819 2.72 46.97 19.57
CA LEU A 819 2.49 46.89 18.12
C LEU A 819 2.70 48.23 17.42
N PHE A 820 2.26 49.33 18.01
CA PHE A 820 2.49 50.67 17.47
C PHE A 820 3.98 51.06 17.49
N VAL A 821 4.70 50.80 18.58
CA VAL A 821 6.14 51.10 18.68
C VAL A 821 6.95 50.37 17.59
N ALA A 822 6.54 49.15 17.22
CA ALA A 822 7.17 48.41 16.13
C ALA A 822 6.98 49.08 14.76
N ARG A 823 5.87 49.81 14.54
CA ARG A 823 5.56 50.52 13.27
C ARG A 823 4.83 51.85 13.55
N PRO A 824 5.54 52.90 13.96
CA PRO A 824 4.93 54.15 14.40
C PRO A 824 4.28 54.95 13.26
N ASP A 825 4.68 54.70 12.01
CA ASP A 825 4.14 55.40 10.84
C ASP A 825 2.79 54.83 10.36
N ASP A 826 2.36 53.68 10.90
CA ASP A 826 1.11 53.03 10.52
C ASP A 826 -0.11 53.75 11.13
N ALA A 827 -0.88 54.43 10.28
CA ALA A 827 -2.06 55.17 10.70
C ALA A 827 -3.17 54.30 11.31
N ALA A 828 -3.26 53.03 10.93
CA ALA A 828 -4.22 52.12 11.56
C ALA A 828 -3.78 51.79 12.99
N ARG A 829 -2.48 51.54 13.23
CA ARG A 829 -1.96 51.29 14.58
C ARG A 829 -2.09 52.48 15.50
N ARG A 830 -1.84 53.70 14.98
CA ARG A 830 -2.04 54.94 15.75
C ARG A 830 -3.49 55.08 16.20
N ARG A 831 -4.46 54.87 15.29
CA ARG A 831 -5.89 54.89 15.62
C ARG A 831 -6.27 53.81 16.63
N ASN A 832 -5.75 52.58 16.47
CA ASN A 832 -5.99 51.50 17.43
C ASN A 832 -5.43 51.84 18.83
N LEU A 833 -4.25 52.47 18.91
CA LEU A 833 -3.65 52.91 20.17
C LEU A 833 -4.48 54.03 20.81
N ALA A 834 -4.96 55.00 20.03
CA ALA A 834 -5.86 56.05 20.53
C ALA A 834 -7.17 55.45 21.07
N GLY A 835 -7.74 54.46 20.37
CA GLY A 835 -8.90 53.71 20.83
C GLY A 835 -8.66 52.98 22.15
N ALA A 836 -7.54 52.27 22.29
CA ALA A 836 -7.20 51.56 23.54
C ALA A 836 -7.03 52.52 24.73
N TRP A 837 -6.46 53.72 24.52
CA TRP A 837 -6.42 54.76 25.54
C TRP A 837 -7.81 55.26 25.91
N ALA A 838 -8.71 55.42 24.94
CA ALA A 838 -10.09 55.82 25.19
C ALA A 838 -10.88 54.77 25.99
N ASP A 839 -10.60 53.47 25.77
CA ASP A 839 -11.20 52.37 26.54
C ASP A 839 -10.75 52.41 28.01
N VAL A 840 -9.45 52.63 28.25
CA VAL A 840 -8.91 52.81 29.61
C VAL A 840 -9.51 54.05 30.28
N ALA A 841 -9.63 55.16 29.55
CA ALA A 841 -10.29 56.37 30.04
C ALA A 841 -11.74 56.09 30.45
N TRP A 842 -12.48 55.37 29.62
CA TRP A 842 -13.85 54.97 29.91
C TRP A 842 -13.96 54.09 31.17
N GLY A 843 -13.13 53.04 31.28
CA GLY A 843 -13.11 52.18 32.46
C GLY A 843 -12.76 52.93 33.76
N GLY A 844 -11.85 53.89 33.70
CA GLY A 844 -11.44 54.71 34.85
C GLY A 844 -12.56 55.57 35.45
N LEU A 845 -13.55 55.98 34.64
CA LEU A 845 -14.72 56.72 35.12
C LEU A 845 -15.56 55.90 36.10
N PHE A 846 -15.65 54.59 35.91
CA PHE A 846 -16.46 53.69 36.74
C PHE A 846 -15.75 53.20 38.00
N THR A 847 -14.41 53.16 37.97
CA THR A 847 -13.61 52.72 39.13
C THR A 847 -13.22 53.86 40.07
N GLY A 848 -13.46 55.12 39.66
CA GLY A 848 -13.08 56.30 40.41
C GLY A 848 -11.61 56.70 40.25
N ASP A 849 -10.87 56.05 39.36
CA ASP A 849 -9.49 56.39 38.98
C ASP A 849 -9.48 57.57 37.99
N LEU A 850 -10.03 58.70 38.43
CA LEU A 850 -10.26 59.87 37.58
C LEU A 850 -8.95 60.51 37.10
N ALA A 851 -7.85 60.33 37.83
CA ALA A 851 -6.54 60.83 37.42
C ALA A 851 -5.99 60.05 36.22
N ASP A 852 -6.04 58.72 36.26
CA ASP A 852 -5.64 57.88 35.13
C ASP A 852 -6.59 58.06 33.93
N SER A 853 -7.90 58.19 34.21
CA SER A 853 -8.89 58.46 33.17
C SER A 853 -8.64 59.79 32.44
N GLU A 854 -8.25 60.85 33.15
CA GLU A 854 -7.85 62.11 32.53
C GLU A 854 -6.61 61.95 31.65
N ALA A 855 -5.57 61.29 32.18
CA ALA A 855 -4.32 61.07 31.46
C ALA A 855 -4.56 60.27 30.17
N ALA A 856 -5.29 59.15 30.28
CA ALA A 856 -5.67 58.31 29.15
C ALA A 856 -6.47 59.08 28.09
N SER A 857 -7.43 59.91 28.51
CA SER A 857 -8.20 60.75 27.58
C SER A 857 -7.30 61.72 26.80
N ARG A 858 -6.31 62.32 27.47
CA ARG A 858 -5.37 63.25 26.85
C ARG A 858 -4.42 62.56 25.87
N GLU A 859 -3.96 61.35 26.19
CA GLU A 859 -3.14 60.53 25.28
C GLU A 859 -3.92 60.14 24.01
N ALA A 860 -5.18 59.72 24.15
CA ALA A 860 -6.04 59.42 23.00
C ALA A 860 -6.20 60.64 22.06
N ILE A 861 -6.47 61.83 22.62
CA ILE A 861 -6.59 63.09 21.88
C ILE A 861 -5.26 63.49 21.24
N ALA A 862 -4.13 63.29 21.92
CA ALA A 862 -2.82 63.64 21.37
C ALA A 862 -2.46 62.79 20.13
N LEU A 863 -2.86 61.51 20.13
CA LEU A 863 -2.64 60.59 19.01
C LEU A 863 -3.54 60.89 17.81
N GLU A 864 -4.79 61.27 18.06
CA GLU A 864 -5.77 61.61 17.01
C GLU A 864 -6.53 62.92 17.36
N PRO A 865 -5.89 64.09 17.18
CA PRO A 865 -6.46 65.39 17.60
C PRO A 865 -7.73 65.80 16.85
N GLY A 866 -7.97 65.21 15.69
CA GLY A 866 -9.17 65.43 14.87
C GLY A 866 -10.36 64.56 15.28
N GLU A 867 -10.17 63.59 16.18
CA GLU A 867 -11.23 62.69 16.62
C GLU A 867 -11.96 63.26 17.83
N THR A 868 -13.10 63.90 17.58
CA THR A 868 -13.91 64.54 18.61
C THR A 868 -14.49 63.54 19.62
N ALA A 869 -14.64 62.25 19.27
CA ALA A 869 -15.20 61.25 20.18
C ALA A 869 -14.40 61.08 21.50
N PHE A 870 -13.09 61.36 21.49
CA PHE A 870 -12.24 61.26 22.68
C PHE A 870 -12.41 62.44 23.65
N LEU A 871 -12.89 63.59 23.17
CA LEU A 871 -13.18 64.76 24.01
C LEU A 871 -14.30 64.48 25.01
N VAL A 872 -15.24 63.59 24.66
CA VAL A 872 -16.36 63.20 25.51
C VAL A 872 -15.85 62.64 26.86
N LYS A 873 -14.87 61.73 26.82
CA LYS A 873 -14.31 61.09 28.04
C LYS A 873 -13.59 62.11 28.91
N LEU A 874 -12.83 63.04 28.30
CA LEU A 874 -12.18 64.13 29.03
C LEU A 874 -13.21 65.05 29.72
N ALA A 875 -14.31 65.39 29.03
CA ALA A 875 -15.38 66.21 29.61
C ALA A 875 -16.04 65.54 30.82
N HIS A 876 -16.27 64.22 30.77
CA HIS A 876 -16.77 63.43 31.90
C HIS A 876 -15.83 63.52 33.12
N VAL A 877 -14.53 63.31 32.92
CA VAL A 877 -13.54 63.38 34.00
C VAL A 877 -13.45 64.79 34.60
N LEU A 878 -13.40 65.83 33.76
CA LEU A 878 -13.34 67.23 34.22
C LEU A 878 -14.57 67.59 35.07
N MET A 879 -15.75 67.14 34.64
CA MET A 879 -16.97 67.32 35.41
C MET A 879 -16.91 66.59 36.76
N LEU A 880 -16.57 65.30 36.77
CA LEU A 880 -16.52 64.47 37.99
C LEU A 880 -15.44 64.94 38.99
N THR A 881 -14.42 65.63 38.51
CA THR A 881 -13.37 66.26 39.35
C THR A 881 -13.69 67.70 39.76
N GLY A 882 -14.88 68.22 39.42
CA GLY A 882 -15.36 69.55 39.81
C GLY A 882 -14.83 70.72 38.95
N ARG A 883 -14.15 70.45 37.83
CA ARG A 883 -13.65 71.46 36.88
C ARG A 883 -14.72 71.80 35.85
N ILE A 884 -15.84 72.31 36.33
CA ILE A 884 -17.09 72.48 35.57
C ILE A 884 -16.92 73.41 34.35
N GLU A 885 -16.26 74.56 34.51
CA GLU A 885 -16.05 75.50 33.39
C GLU A 885 -15.29 74.87 32.22
N ALA A 886 -14.29 74.02 32.52
CA ALA A 886 -13.53 73.31 31.50
C ALA A 886 -14.33 72.17 30.86
N ALA A 887 -15.19 71.50 31.63
CA ALA A 887 -16.11 70.49 31.10
C ALA A 887 -17.17 71.14 30.18
N ASP A 888 -17.74 72.28 30.56
CA ASP A 888 -18.71 73.04 29.76
C ASP A 888 -18.13 73.52 28.44
N ALA A 889 -16.89 73.99 28.46
CA ALA A 889 -16.19 74.40 27.23
C ALA A 889 -16.14 73.27 26.19
N ILE A 890 -16.03 72.01 26.63
CA ILE A 890 -16.02 70.84 25.75
C ILE A 890 -17.46 70.43 25.38
N TYR A 891 -18.35 70.23 26.36
CA TYR A 891 -19.73 69.78 26.10
C TYR A 891 -20.49 70.73 25.19
N LEU A 892 -20.34 72.05 25.40
CA LEU A 892 -21.05 73.07 24.62
C LEU A 892 -20.30 73.44 23.35
N GLY A 893 -18.97 73.39 23.35
CA GLY A 893 -18.13 73.73 22.20
C GLY A 893 -18.28 72.77 21.01
N GLN A 894 -18.69 71.51 21.26
CA GLN A 894 -18.93 70.50 20.23
C GLN A 894 -20.42 70.24 19.97
N ARG A 895 -21.32 71.06 20.54
CA ARG A 895 -22.77 70.95 20.33
C ARG A 895 -23.11 71.07 18.84
N GLY A 896 -23.98 70.20 18.35
CA GLY A 896 -24.40 70.13 16.95
C GLY A 896 -23.43 69.42 16.00
N THR A 897 -22.28 68.94 16.49
CA THR A 897 -21.34 68.14 15.68
C THR A 897 -21.83 66.69 15.53
N MET A 898 -21.43 66.04 14.44
CA MET A 898 -21.73 64.64 14.17
C MET A 898 -20.53 63.77 14.51
N LEU A 899 -20.74 62.75 15.34
CA LEU A 899 -19.80 61.68 15.65
C LEU A 899 -20.23 60.44 14.86
N GLY A 900 -19.72 60.32 13.63
CA GLY A 900 -20.21 59.33 12.68
C GLY A 900 -21.66 59.63 12.26
N ASP A 901 -22.55 58.68 12.52
CA ASP A 901 -23.99 58.74 12.26
C ASP A 901 -24.81 59.27 13.45
N ARG A 902 -24.15 59.56 14.59
CA ARG A 902 -24.78 60.03 15.83
C ARG A 902 -24.46 61.49 16.10
N ARG A 903 -25.38 62.20 16.78
CA ARG A 903 -25.09 63.56 17.26
C ARG A 903 -24.23 63.52 18.52
N TRP A 904 -23.36 64.51 18.69
CA TRP A 904 -22.54 64.70 19.88
C TRP A 904 -23.36 64.57 21.18
N GLU A 905 -24.51 65.24 21.22
CA GLU A 905 -25.39 65.27 22.38
C GLU A 905 -25.93 63.88 22.71
N GLU A 906 -26.27 63.08 21.69
CA GLU A 906 -26.78 61.72 21.90
C GLU A 906 -25.72 60.82 22.55
N VAL A 907 -24.45 60.97 22.14
CA VAL A 907 -23.33 60.21 22.73
C VAL A 907 -23.11 60.59 24.19
N VAL A 908 -23.12 61.89 24.51
CA VAL A 908 -22.96 62.37 25.90
C VAL A 908 -24.12 61.89 26.79
N LEU A 909 -25.36 61.96 26.29
CA LEU A 909 -26.53 61.52 27.04
C LEU A 909 -26.54 60.01 27.31
N ASP A 910 -26.11 59.21 26.34
CA ASP A 910 -25.93 57.76 26.53
C ASP A 910 -24.84 57.47 27.57
N ASP A 911 -23.72 58.19 27.52
CA ASP A 911 -22.63 58.04 28.49
C ASP A 911 -23.12 58.40 29.90
N PHE A 912 -23.91 59.47 30.08
CA PHE A 912 -24.53 59.80 31.37
C PHE A 912 -25.45 58.69 31.87
N HIS A 913 -26.26 58.11 30.99
CA HIS A 913 -27.10 56.96 31.34
C HIS A 913 -26.25 55.76 31.77
N ALA A 914 -25.17 55.46 31.05
CA ALA A 914 -24.25 54.38 31.40
C ALA A 914 -23.58 54.63 32.77
N LEU A 915 -23.08 55.85 33.02
CA LEU A 915 -22.49 56.25 34.31
C LEU A 915 -23.50 56.09 35.46
N ARG A 916 -24.71 56.63 35.33
CA ARG A 916 -25.75 56.53 36.36
C ARG A 916 -26.21 55.10 36.63
N SER A 917 -26.30 54.26 35.58
CA SER A 917 -26.65 52.84 35.74
C SER A 917 -25.65 52.07 36.61
N LYS A 918 -24.46 52.65 36.85
CA LYS A 918 -23.38 52.10 37.68
C LYS A 918 -23.04 52.98 38.87
N ASN A 919 -23.99 53.81 39.32
CA ASN A 919 -23.88 54.71 40.47
C ASN A 919 -22.78 55.77 40.37
N VAL A 920 -22.35 56.14 39.15
CA VAL A 920 -21.51 57.31 38.92
C VAL A 920 -22.43 58.45 38.47
N ASP A 921 -22.64 59.44 39.35
CA ASP A 921 -23.53 60.56 39.08
C ASP A 921 -22.89 61.88 39.53
N HIS A 922 -23.30 62.97 38.90
CA HIS A 922 -22.85 64.32 39.23
C HIS A 922 -23.98 65.33 38.99
N PRO A 923 -24.23 66.31 39.90
CA PRO A 923 -25.34 67.26 39.76
C PRO A 923 -25.34 68.03 38.42
N HIS A 924 -24.15 68.27 37.87
CA HIS A 924 -23.98 68.97 36.60
C HIS A 924 -24.45 68.18 35.37
N MET A 925 -24.56 66.85 35.45
CA MET A 925 -25.13 66.04 34.35
C MET A 925 -26.55 66.49 34.03
N ALA A 926 -27.38 66.76 35.06
CA ALA A 926 -28.75 67.25 34.91
C ALA A 926 -28.83 68.67 34.32
N GLU A 927 -27.75 69.45 34.41
CA GLU A 927 -27.66 70.77 33.77
C GLU A 927 -27.40 70.62 32.28
N ILE A 928 -26.39 69.82 31.91
CA ILE A 928 -26.07 69.52 30.51
C ILE A 928 -27.25 68.87 29.78
N GLU A 929 -27.95 67.92 30.41
CA GLU A 929 -29.18 67.31 29.88
C GLU A 929 -30.24 68.36 29.54
N ARG A 930 -30.45 69.34 30.42
CA ARG A 930 -31.43 70.42 30.20
C ARG A 930 -31.00 71.36 29.07
N ILE A 931 -29.71 71.64 28.97
CA ILE A 931 -29.13 72.49 27.91
C ILE A 931 -29.25 71.81 26.54
N PHE A 932 -28.96 70.51 26.45
CA PHE A 932 -29.11 69.73 25.22
C PHE A 932 -30.58 69.51 24.82
N ALA A 933 -31.51 69.48 25.79
CA ALA A 933 -32.95 69.44 25.53
C ALA A 933 -33.55 70.76 25.04
N SER A 934 -32.83 71.89 25.13
CA SER A 934 -33.30 73.21 24.70
C SER A 934 -32.98 73.44 23.20
N PRO A 935 -33.91 73.97 22.38
CA PRO A 935 -33.64 74.25 20.96
C PRO A 935 -32.51 75.28 20.80
N ASP A 936 -31.66 75.11 19.78
CA ASP A 936 -30.39 75.83 19.61
C ASP A 936 -30.49 77.36 19.84
N PRO A 937 -29.57 77.98 20.59
CA PRO A 937 -29.37 79.41 20.48
C PRO A 937 -28.72 79.71 19.12
N VAL A 938 -29.36 80.58 18.34
CA VAL A 938 -28.81 81.17 17.10
C VAL A 938 -27.42 81.75 17.40
N PRO A 939 -26.36 81.44 16.62
CA PRO A 939 -25.02 81.92 16.91
C PRO A 939 -24.95 83.45 16.78
N ALA A 940 -24.40 84.11 17.80
CA ALA A 940 -24.09 85.54 17.74
C ALA A 940 -22.95 85.80 16.75
N GLU A 941 -23.13 86.78 15.87
CA GLU A 941 -22.10 87.27 14.94
C GLU A 941 -20.80 87.66 15.68
N PRO A 942 -19.62 87.38 15.10
CA PRO A 942 -18.35 87.72 15.73
C PRO A 942 -18.15 89.25 15.71
N ALA A 943 -17.99 89.83 16.89
CA ALA A 943 -17.53 91.21 17.03
C ALA A 943 -16.08 91.34 16.51
N ALA A 944 -15.86 92.31 15.64
CA ALA A 944 -14.57 92.66 15.09
C ALA A 944 -13.70 93.48 16.07
N ALA A 945 -12.38 93.43 15.82
CA ALA A 945 -11.26 94.22 16.37
C ALA A 945 -10.75 93.81 17.77
N GLU A 946 -9.45 93.75 18.07
CA GLU A 946 -8.21 94.14 17.37
C GLU A 946 -7.04 93.30 17.92
#